data_AF-A0A6A3BEG9-F1
#
_entry.id   AF-A0A6A3BEG9-F1
#
_cell.length_a   1.000
_cell.length_b   1.000
_cell.length_c   1.000
_cell.angle_alpha   90.00
_cell.angle_beta   90.00
_cell.angle_gamma   90.00
#
_symmetry.space_group_name_H-M   'P 1'
#
loop_
_entity.id
_entity.type
_entity.pdbx_description
1 polymer ?
#
loop_
_entity_poly.entity_id
_entity_poly.type
_entity_poly.pdbx_seq_one_letter_code
_entity_poly.pdbx_strand_id
1 'polypeptide(L)'
;MTKAKSQAVACSLEPNKKGLHHRHHHNSNNQNATDVVFDPSCMPLDDDPNSADALSPATANLSLKKATPPQPAKKLVIKLVKAKPTLPANFEDETWAKLKSAINAIFFKQPNSCDMEKLYQAVITLCLHRLGGRLYQRIEKECEELMSVALRSLVGQSPDLVVFLSLVEKCWLGEAIDRTLLNHLLKMFTALGIYSGSFEKPFLEHTSEFYAAEGTKYIQQYDVPDYLKHVETRLHEEHERCVLYLDAVTRKPLIATGFMMLMEGHRIEDLRRMYSLFSRIMVIDEEKDKDMVPFLLEFKASLDSIWEECFSKNETLCIHIRDAFEYLINLCQNRPAELVAKFLDEKLHTGNKGTSKEELECTLDKVLVLFRDTFLMVNKGKDVFEAFYRKDLAKRLLLGKSASIDAEKSMISKLKTECGSQFTNKLEGMFKDIELSKEINESFKQSSQARTKLPSGIEMSVHVLTTGYWPTYPPTVLRLPCELNVYQEFYLSKYSGRHLMWQNSLGHCVLKAGFLKVFSFCCRLPSKTVVLMLFNDAEKLSFLDIKGSTSIEDKELRRTLQSLACGKFPKGRDVENDDSFVFNDGFSSPLFRIKVDAAIVRIMKTRKVLSHTLLITELIQQFPRKPTDLKKRIESLIDREYLEQGKNNPQIYNYLA
;
A
#
# COMPACT_ATOMS: atom_id res chain seq x y z
N MET A 1 47.83 26.59 0.37
CA MET A 1 49.03 25.72 0.45
C MET A 1 48.58 24.27 0.56
N THR A 2 49.26 23.36 -0.14
CA THR A 2 49.43 21.90 0.13
C THR A 2 48.31 21.05 0.79
N LYS A 3 48.05 19.80 0.38
CA LYS A 3 48.26 19.04 -0.88
C LYS A 3 47.50 17.70 -0.71
N ALA A 4 46.81 17.21 -1.73
CA ALA A 4 46.19 15.88 -1.69
C ALA A 4 47.24 14.75 -1.82
N LYS A 5 46.91 13.54 -1.35
CA LYS A 5 47.54 12.28 -1.79
C LYS A 5 46.55 11.11 -1.71
N SER A 6 46.30 10.50 -2.86
CA SER A 6 45.68 9.18 -3.01
C SER A 6 46.73 8.08 -2.88
N GLN A 7 46.32 6.86 -2.52
CA GLN A 7 47.00 5.65 -3.01
C GLN A 7 46.09 4.42 -2.93
N ALA A 8 46.15 3.59 -3.97
CA ALA A 8 45.48 2.30 -4.06
C ALA A 8 46.55 1.22 -4.31
N VAL A 9 46.35 0.00 -3.78
CA VAL A 9 47.07 -1.23 -4.17
C VAL A 9 46.09 -2.41 -4.04
N ALA A 10 46.26 -3.43 -4.88
CA ALA A 10 45.37 -4.58 -5.03
C ALA A 10 46.00 -5.92 -4.55
N CYS A 11 45.31 -7.02 -4.88
CA CYS A 11 45.76 -8.43 -4.96
C CYS A 11 45.64 -9.38 -3.75
N SER A 12 44.64 -10.27 -3.88
CA SER A 12 44.81 -11.74 -4.00
C SER A 12 44.81 -12.70 -2.78
N LEU A 13 44.19 -13.86 -3.07
CA LEU A 13 44.31 -15.22 -2.49
C LEU A 13 43.46 -15.59 -1.24
N GLU A 14 42.69 -16.67 -1.41
CA GLU A 14 42.02 -17.46 -0.35
C GLU A 14 43.01 -18.45 0.33
N PRO A 15 42.60 -19.54 1.03
CA PRO A 15 41.40 -19.80 1.87
C PRO A 15 41.78 -20.36 3.27
N ASN A 16 40.83 -20.45 4.24
CA ASN A 16 40.55 -21.68 5.04
C ASN A 16 39.61 -21.52 6.28
N LYS A 17 38.70 -22.51 6.40
CA LYS A 17 38.30 -23.32 7.58
C LYS A 17 37.65 -22.74 8.85
N LYS A 18 36.60 -23.51 9.24
CA LYS A 18 36.08 -23.82 10.61
C LYS A 18 35.42 -22.63 11.34
N GLY A 19 34.21 -22.75 11.92
CA GLY A 19 33.31 -23.89 12.09
C GLY A 19 32.86 -24.01 13.55
N LEU A 20 31.59 -24.30 13.83
CA LEU A 20 31.10 -24.58 15.19
C LEU A 20 29.76 -25.35 15.21
N HIS A 21 29.49 -25.98 16.35
CA HIS A 21 28.52 -27.08 16.52
C HIS A 21 27.05 -26.66 16.71
N HIS A 22 26.16 -27.62 16.38
CA HIS A 22 24.89 -27.98 17.05
C HIS A 22 24.66 -27.38 18.46
N ARG A 23 23.40 -27.12 18.89
CA ARG A 23 22.46 -28.17 19.34
C ARG A 23 21.01 -27.68 19.58
N HIS A 24 20.01 -28.46 19.12
CA HIS A 24 18.61 -28.74 19.60
C HIS A 24 17.71 -27.64 20.28
N HIS A 25 16.36 -27.70 20.32
CA HIS A 25 15.35 -28.77 20.11
C HIS A 25 13.92 -28.20 19.85
N HIS A 26 13.04 -28.94 19.13
CA HIS A 26 11.54 -28.87 19.11
C HIS A 26 10.85 -27.53 18.70
N ASN A 27 9.66 -27.42 18.09
CA ASN A 27 8.59 -28.32 17.58
C ASN A 27 7.65 -27.48 16.64
N SER A 28 6.68 -27.95 15.85
CA SER A 28 6.21 -29.28 15.35
C SER A 28 5.06 -29.08 14.32
N ASN A 29 4.88 -30.01 13.37
CA ASN A 29 3.75 -30.13 12.41
C ASN A 29 3.69 -29.02 11.32
N ASN A 30 3.17 -29.24 10.10
CA ASN A 30 2.46 -30.38 9.50
C ASN A 30 2.61 -30.32 7.95
N GLN A 31 2.72 -31.45 7.23
CA GLN A 31 2.05 -31.72 5.92
C GLN A 31 2.55 -33.02 5.25
N ASN A 32 1.68 -33.60 4.41
CA ASN A 32 1.74 -34.96 3.85
C ASN A 32 2.27 -35.02 2.41
N ALA A 33 2.47 -36.26 1.95
CA ALA A 33 2.52 -36.70 0.54
C ALA A 33 3.77 -36.27 -0.25
N THR A 34 4.83 -37.09 -0.32
CA THR A 34 5.01 -38.25 -1.22
C THR A 34 5.14 -37.88 -2.70
N ASP A 35 6.40 -37.76 -3.16
CA ASP A 35 6.81 -38.14 -4.50
C ASP A 35 8.11 -38.95 -4.39
N VAL A 36 8.14 -40.15 -4.98
CA VAL A 36 9.30 -41.05 -4.97
C VAL A 36 9.82 -41.18 -6.39
N VAL A 37 10.92 -40.48 -6.69
CA VAL A 37 11.73 -40.75 -7.88
C VAL A 37 12.76 -41.81 -7.51
N PHE A 38 12.75 -42.92 -8.24
CA PHE A 38 13.70 -44.02 -8.09
C PHE A 38 14.76 -43.93 -9.20
N ASP A 39 16.02 -43.73 -8.83
CA ASP A 39 17.17 -43.84 -9.75
C ASP A 39 18.12 -44.94 -9.22
N PRO A 40 18.44 -46.00 -9.99
CA PRO A 40 19.05 -47.21 -9.44
C PRO A 40 20.56 -47.28 -9.68
N SER A 41 21.37 -46.88 -8.70
CA SER A 41 22.77 -47.37 -8.61
C SER A 41 23.41 -47.18 -7.24
N CYS A 42 23.37 -48.24 -6.41
CA CYS A 42 24.45 -48.68 -5.50
C CYS A 42 23.93 -49.82 -4.60
N MET A 43 24.48 -51.03 -4.73
CA MET A 43 24.40 -52.06 -3.70
C MET A 43 25.81 -52.45 -3.28
N PRO A 44 26.21 -52.25 -2.01
CA PRO A 44 27.24 -53.08 -1.39
C PRO A 44 26.64 -54.43 -0.99
N LEU A 45 27.52 -55.43 -0.94
CA LEU A 45 27.25 -56.74 -0.35
C LEU A 45 27.20 -56.61 1.18
N ASP A 46 26.38 -57.42 1.84
CA ASP A 46 26.72 -58.04 3.13
C ASP A 46 25.80 -59.25 3.40
N ASP A 47 26.40 -60.31 3.94
CA ASP A 47 25.73 -61.52 4.43
C ASP A 47 25.19 -61.30 5.86
N ASP A 48 23.99 -61.78 6.17
CA ASP A 48 23.82 -62.87 7.16
C ASP A 48 22.34 -63.33 7.30
N PRO A 49 22.07 -64.60 7.66
CA PRO A 49 20.73 -65.14 7.82
C PRO A 49 20.28 -65.21 9.29
N ASN A 50 19.02 -64.85 9.58
CA ASN A 50 18.10 -65.60 10.45
C ASN A 50 16.83 -64.80 10.79
N SER A 51 15.67 -65.36 10.45
CA SER A 51 14.56 -65.54 11.41
C SER A 51 13.40 -66.27 10.72
N ALA A 52 13.13 -67.48 11.17
CA ALA A 52 11.85 -68.14 10.97
C ALA A 52 11.37 -68.55 12.35
N ASP A 53 10.11 -68.28 12.68
CA ASP A 53 9.51 -68.89 13.85
C ASP A 53 7.98 -69.05 13.72
N ALA A 54 7.47 -70.02 14.49
CA ALA A 54 6.07 -70.34 14.72
C ALA A 54 5.18 -70.74 13.51
N LEU A 55 5.10 -72.05 13.26
CA LEU A 55 3.88 -72.82 13.58
C LEU A 55 4.21 -74.29 13.87
N SER A 56 3.40 -74.92 14.72
CA SER A 56 3.81 -75.99 15.65
C SER A 56 3.19 -77.39 15.31
N PRO A 57 3.55 -78.47 16.01
CA PRO A 57 3.67 -79.80 15.39
C PRO A 57 2.63 -80.86 15.82
N ALA A 58 2.72 -82.06 15.23
CA ALA A 58 2.08 -83.28 15.73
C ALA A 58 3.07 -84.45 15.89
N THR A 59 3.39 -84.77 17.16
CA THR A 59 3.65 -86.11 17.73
C THR A 59 4.40 -87.18 16.92
N ALA A 60 5.56 -87.64 17.42
CA ALA A 60 5.61 -88.83 18.30
C ALA A 60 7.04 -89.26 18.74
N ASN A 61 7.30 -89.10 20.04
CA ASN A 61 7.95 -90.06 20.96
C ASN A 61 9.24 -90.85 20.60
N LEU A 62 10.19 -90.68 21.53
CA LEU A 62 10.97 -91.71 22.25
C LEU A 62 12.34 -92.23 21.73
N SER A 63 13.34 -91.94 22.57
CA SER A 63 14.39 -92.86 23.05
C SER A 63 15.78 -92.89 22.39
N LEU A 64 16.67 -92.11 23.02
CA LEU A 64 18.11 -92.34 23.28
C LEU A 64 18.82 -93.50 22.55
N LYS A 65 19.93 -93.16 21.88
CA LYS A 65 21.28 -93.57 22.35
C LYS A 65 22.40 -92.71 21.75
N LYS A 66 23.49 -92.60 22.52
CA LYS A 66 24.66 -91.72 22.29
C LYS A 66 25.72 -92.44 21.46
N ALA A 67 26.15 -91.90 20.33
CA ALA A 67 27.27 -92.44 19.54
C ALA A 67 28.01 -91.38 18.70
N THR A 68 29.33 -91.27 18.95
CA THR A 68 30.48 -91.10 18.03
C THR A 68 30.38 -90.18 16.78
N PRO A 69 31.36 -89.28 16.53
CA PRO A 69 31.30 -88.32 15.42
C PRO A 69 31.43 -88.94 14.01
N PRO A 70 30.77 -88.39 12.99
CA PRO A 70 30.89 -88.84 11.60
C PRO A 70 32.18 -88.34 10.92
N GLN A 71 32.73 -89.21 10.06
CA GLN A 71 33.96 -89.02 9.28
C GLN A 71 33.77 -88.02 8.10
N PRO A 72 34.88 -87.51 7.51
CA PRO A 72 34.80 -86.60 6.36
C PRO A 72 34.05 -87.22 5.17
N ALA A 73 33.18 -86.43 4.54
CA ALA A 73 32.35 -86.85 3.42
C ALA A 73 33.20 -87.30 2.20
N LYS A 74 33.00 -88.53 1.75
CA LYS A 74 33.66 -89.08 0.55
C LYS A 74 33.12 -88.40 -0.70
N LYS A 75 34.00 -87.82 -1.53
CA LYS A 75 33.64 -87.32 -2.87
C LYS A 75 33.07 -88.46 -3.72
N LEU A 76 31.89 -88.24 -4.29
CA LEU A 76 31.21 -89.20 -5.14
C LEU A 76 31.81 -89.14 -6.55
N VAL A 77 32.63 -90.12 -6.91
CA VAL A 77 33.26 -90.22 -8.24
C VAL A 77 32.38 -91.09 -9.14
N ILE A 78 31.69 -90.45 -10.09
CA ILE A 78 30.94 -91.13 -11.13
C ILE A 78 31.95 -91.76 -12.10
N LYS A 79 31.93 -93.09 -12.26
CA LYS A 79 32.71 -93.77 -13.30
C LYS A 79 32.13 -93.43 -14.67
N LEU A 80 32.93 -92.80 -15.53
CA LEU A 80 32.52 -92.34 -16.84
C LEU A 80 32.26 -93.52 -17.79
N VAL A 81 31.00 -93.73 -18.19
CA VAL A 81 30.62 -94.70 -19.24
C VAL A 81 30.18 -93.94 -20.48
N LYS A 82 31.03 -93.99 -21.51
CA LYS A 82 30.85 -93.40 -22.86
C LYS A 82 30.82 -91.85 -22.87
N ALA A 83 31.05 -91.30 -24.06
CA ALA A 83 31.47 -89.92 -24.25
C ALA A 83 30.46 -88.88 -23.73
N LYS A 84 30.98 -87.71 -23.34
CA LYS A 84 30.19 -86.51 -23.03
C LYS A 84 29.20 -86.26 -24.19
N PRO A 85 27.88 -86.15 -23.96
CA PRO A 85 26.95 -85.83 -25.02
C PRO A 85 27.31 -84.45 -25.59
N THR A 86 27.84 -84.46 -26.80
CA THR A 86 28.07 -83.26 -27.60
C THR A 86 26.83 -83.01 -28.45
N LEU A 87 26.48 -81.74 -28.62
CA LEU A 87 25.41 -81.35 -29.54
C LEU A 87 25.68 -81.95 -30.94
N PRO A 88 24.63 -82.39 -31.68
CA PRO A 88 24.78 -82.69 -33.09
C PRO A 88 25.41 -81.50 -33.82
N ALA A 89 26.36 -81.74 -34.73
CA ALA A 89 27.09 -80.67 -35.41
C ALA A 89 26.15 -79.67 -36.13
N ASN A 90 24.99 -80.14 -36.60
CA ASN A 90 23.99 -79.35 -37.31
C ASN A 90 22.97 -78.67 -36.38
N PHE A 91 23.01 -78.88 -35.06
CA PHE A 91 21.98 -78.39 -34.13
C PHE A 91 21.91 -76.86 -34.05
N GLU A 92 23.06 -76.18 -34.16
CA GLU A 92 23.13 -74.72 -34.20
C GLU A 92 22.42 -74.17 -35.45
N ASP A 93 22.67 -74.74 -36.62
CA ASP A 93 22.12 -74.25 -37.90
C ASP A 93 20.67 -74.69 -38.15
N GLU A 94 20.26 -75.90 -37.72
CA GLU A 94 18.85 -76.31 -37.75
C GLU A 94 17.97 -75.49 -36.80
N THR A 95 18.50 -75.13 -35.62
CA THR A 95 17.80 -74.25 -34.68
C THR A 95 17.75 -72.83 -35.22
N TRP A 96 18.85 -72.35 -35.81
CA TRP A 96 18.88 -71.05 -36.49
C TRP A 96 17.89 -70.98 -37.67
N ALA A 97 17.77 -72.02 -38.50
CA ALA A 97 16.81 -72.05 -39.60
C ALA A 97 15.35 -71.92 -39.12
N LYS A 98 15.00 -72.61 -38.01
CA LYS A 98 13.67 -72.51 -37.37
C LYS A 98 13.43 -71.11 -36.79
N LEU A 99 14.43 -70.52 -36.13
CA LEU A 99 14.34 -69.16 -35.58
C LEU A 99 14.24 -68.10 -36.69
N LYS A 100 15.06 -68.19 -37.74
CA LYS A 100 15.00 -67.32 -38.92
C LYS A 100 13.64 -67.39 -39.61
N SER A 101 13.07 -68.60 -39.75
CA SER A 101 11.70 -68.76 -40.28
C SER A 101 10.64 -68.07 -39.41
N ALA A 102 10.73 -68.22 -38.08
CA ALA A 102 9.81 -67.58 -37.15
C ALA A 102 9.96 -66.04 -37.12
N ILE A 103 11.19 -65.51 -37.15
CA ILE A 103 11.49 -64.08 -37.22
C ILE A 103 10.89 -63.48 -38.50
N ASN A 104 11.09 -64.12 -39.65
CA ASN A 104 10.51 -63.69 -40.92
C ASN A 104 8.97 -63.75 -40.89
N ALA A 105 8.38 -64.82 -40.33
CA ALA A 105 6.92 -64.90 -40.18
C ALA A 105 6.36 -63.76 -39.32
N ILE A 106 7.01 -63.43 -38.19
CA ILE A 106 6.62 -62.31 -37.32
C ILE A 106 6.74 -60.97 -38.06
N PHE A 107 7.87 -60.71 -38.74
CA PHE A 107 8.12 -59.45 -39.44
C PHE A 107 7.10 -59.19 -40.56
N PHE A 108 6.76 -60.22 -41.35
CA PHE A 108 5.76 -60.13 -42.42
C PHE A 108 4.31 -60.40 -41.98
N LYS A 109 4.05 -60.46 -40.66
CA LYS A 109 2.73 -60.73 -40.04
C LYS A 109 2.04 -62.00 -40.58
N GLN A 110 2.83 -63.04 -40.86
CA GLN A 110 2.39 -64.34 -41.35
C GLN A 110 2.17 -65.34 -40.20
N PRO A 111 1.31 -66.36 -40.37
CA PRO A 111 1.14 -67.42 -39.37
C PRO A 111 2.43 -68.22 -39.17
N ASN A 112 2.92 -68.29 -37.93
CA ASN A 112 4.11 -69.06 -37.57
C ASN A 112 3.80 -70.57 -37.55
N SER A 113 4.55 -71.36 -38.31
CA SER A 113 4.43 -72.82 -38.35
C SER A 113 5.13 -73.55 -37.18
N CYS A 114 5.83 -72.81 -36.31
CA CYS A 114 6.54 -73.36 -35.16
C CYS A 114 5.92 -72.94 -33.82
N ASP A 115 5.78 -73.92 -32.94
CA ASP A 115 5.33 -73.77 -31.56
C ASP A 115 6.29 -72.90 -30.74
N MET A 116 5.76 -71.88 -30.06
CA MET A 116 6.54 -70.88 -29.32
C MET A 116 7.33 -71.51 -28.16
N GLU A 117 6.77 -72.53 -27.49
CA GLU A 117 7.47 -73.24 -26.42
C GLU A 117 8.71 -73.98 -26.97
N LYS A 118 8.58 -74.60 -28.15
CA LYS A 118 9.70 -75.31 -28.79
C LYS A 118 10.79 -74.35 -29.26
N LEU A 119 10.43 -73.17 -29.73
CA LEU A 119 11.39 -72.11 -30.06
C LEU A 119 12.12 -71.62 -28.80
N TYR A 120 11.39 -71.38 -27.70
CA TYR A 120 11.94 -70.95 -26.42
C TYR A 120 12.92 -71.98 -25.83
N GLN A 121 12.54 -73.25 -25.77
CA GLN A 121 13.41 -74.34 -25.30
C GLN A 121 14.66 -74.53 -26.18
N ALA A 122 14.55 -74.32 -27.49
CA ALA A 122 15.69 -74.40 -28.39
C ALA A 122 16.68 -73.23 -28.15
N VAL A 123 16.19 -72.01 -27.91
CA VAL A 123 17.01 -70.85 -27.52
C VAL A 123 17.69 -71.09 -26.17
N ILE A 124 16.95 -71.57 -25.15
CA ILE A 124 17.53 -71.96 -23.84
C ILE A 124 18.67 -72.97 -24.04
N THR A 125 18.45 -74.00 -24.85
CA THR A 125 19.47 -75.03 -25.12
C THR A 125 20.74 -74.43 -25.73
N LEU A 126 20.62 -73.54 -26.73
CA LEU A 126 21.78 -72.84 -27.30
C LEU A 126 22.50 -71.95 -26.27
N CYS A 127 21.75 -71.24 -25.42
CA CYS A 127 22.32 -70.40 -24.36
C CYS A 127 23.06 -71.21 -23.30
N LEU A 128 22.50 -72.34 -22.84
CA LEU A 128 23.14 -73.28 -21.90
C LEU A 128 24.47 -73.83 -22.44
N HIS A 129 24.56 -74.03 -23.76
CA HIS A 129 25.77 -74.48 -24.44
C HIS A 129 26.77 -73.35 -24.78
N ARG A 130 26.61 -72.15 -24.20
CA ARG A 130 27.45 -70.94 -24.41
C ARG A 130 27.45 -70.39 -25.86
N LEU A 131 26.42 -70.68 -26.65
CA LEU A 131 26.27 -70.16 -28.02
C LEU A 131 25.47 -68.85 -28.09
N GLY A 132 24.93 -68.36 -26.96
CA GLY A 132 24.05 -67.19 -26.89
C GLY A 132 24.60 -65.91 -27.54
N GLY A 133 25.90 -65.63 -27.43
CA GLY A 133 26.51 -64.46 -28.08
C GLY A 133 26.51 -64.53 -29.61
N ARG A 134 26.75 -65.73 -30.19
CA ARG A 134 26.63 -65.94 -31.65
C ARG A 134 25.17 -65.92 -32.10
N LEU A 135 24.25 -66.42 -31.27
CA LEU A 135 22.82 -66.36 -31.54
C LEU A 135 22.31 -64.92 -31.59
N TYR A 136 22.71 -64.07 -30.65
CA TYR A 136 22.37 -62.64 -30.65
C TYR A 136 22.82 -61.95 -31.93
N GLN A 137 24.10 -62.10 -32.31
CA GLN A 137 24.65 -61.53 -33.54
C GLN A 137 23.92 -61.99 -34.82
N ARG A 138 23.49 -63.27 -34.87
CA ARG A 138 22.69 -63.78 -35.99
C ARG A 138 21.29 -63.14 -36.03
N ILE A 139 20.61 -62.98 -34.89
CA ILE A 139 19.30 -62.33 -34.79
C ILE A 139 19.39 -60.85 -35.15
N GLU A 140 20.36 -60.13 -34.57
CA GLU A 140 20.64 -58.72 -34.83
C GLU A 140 20.82 -58.45 -36.33
N LYS A 141 21.69 -59.22 -36.98
CA LYS A 141 21.93 -59.11 -38.43
C LYS A 141 20.69 -59.42 -39.27
N GLU A 142 19.92 -60.45 -38.94
CA GLU A 142 18.69 -60.77 -39.68
C GLU A 142 17.65 -59.63 -39.57
N CYS A 143 17.51 -59.06 -38.38
CA CYS A 143 16.64 -57.91 -38.14
C CYS A 143 17.13 -56.66 -38.90
N GLU A 144 18.44 -56.39 -38.93
CA GLU A 144 19.04 -55.28 -39.68
C GLU A 144 18.81 -55.42 -41.19
N GLU A 145 18.98 -56.63 -41.75
CA GLU A 145 18.69 -56.92 -43.16
C GLU A 145 17.20 -56.68 -43.49
N LEU A 146 16.28 -57.14 -42.64
CA LEU A 146 14.83 -56.94 -42.79
C LEU A 146 14.42 -55.46 -42.67
N MET A 147 14.92 -54.74 -41.67
CA MET A 147 14.68 -53.30 -41.51
C MET A 147 15.23 -52.52 -42.70
N SER A 148 16.40 -52.89 -43.22
CA SER A 148 17.01 -52.27 -44.41
C SER A 148 16.20 -52.49 -45.69
N VAL A 149 15.40 -53.56 -45.79
CA VAL A 149 14.46 -53.77 -46.90
C VAL A 149 13.21 -52.90 -46.71
N ALA A 150 12.65 -52.85 -45.49
CA ALA A 150 11.50 -52.01 -45.20
C ALA A 150 11.81 -50.51 -45.42
N LEU A 151 12.96 -50.02 -44.93
CA LEU A 151 13.43 -48.65 -45.16
C LEU A 151 13.53 -48.31 -46.65
N ARG A 152 14.05 -49.23 -47.49
CA ARG A 152 14.12 -49.04 -48.94
C ARG A 152 12.75 -48.91 -49.63
N SER A 153 11.67 -49.40 -49.03
CA SER A 153 10.30 -49.17 -49.52
C SER A 153 9.71 -47.81 -49.11
N LEU A 154 10.30 -47.15 -48.12
CA LEU A 154 9.86 -45.84 -47.60
C LEU A 154 10.66 -44.67 -48.23
N VAL A 155 11.94 -44.88 -48.56
CA VAL A 155 12.79 -43.88 -49.22
C VAL A 155 12.20 -43.52 -50.59
N GLY A 156 11.77 -42.26 -50.74
CA GLY A 156 11.16 -41.73 -51.96
C GLY A 156 9.73 -41.21 -51.79
N GLN A 157 9.11 -41.45 -50.64
CA GLN A 157 7.90 -40.72 -50.23
C GLN A 157 8.29 -39.32 -49.70
N SER A 158 7.35 -38.37 -49.74
CA SER A 158 7.55 -36.92 -49.54
C SER A 158 8.28 -36.52 -48.25
N PRO A 159 8.89 -35.31 -48.16
CA PRO A 159 9.63 -34.85 -46.97
C PRO A 159 8.73 -34.80 -45.70
N ASP A 160 8.90 -35.83 -44.87
CA ASP A 160 8.03 -36.21 -43.75
C ASP A 160 7.77 -35.08 -42.73
N LEU A 161 8.81 -34.32 -42.39
CA LEU A 161 8.75 -33.31 -41.33
C LEU A 161 7.89 -32.10 -41.69
N VAL A 162 7.85 -31.72 -42.97
CA VAL A 162 7.05 -30.57 -43.44
C VAL A 162 5.56 -30.91 -43.39
N VAL A 163 5.20 -32.15 -43.75
CA VAL A 163 3.82 -32.64 -43.63
C VAL A 163 3.39 -32.65 -42.15
N PHE A 164 4.26 -33.11 -41.25
CA PHE A 164 4.00 -33.05 -39.80
C PHE A 164 3.75 -31.62 -39.29
N LEU A 165 4.62 -30.65 -39.61
CA LEU A 165 4.46 -29.27 -39.14
C LEU A 165 3.21 -28.59 -39.72
N SER A 166 2.87 -28.86 -40.99
CA SER A 166 1.60 -28.39 -41.57
C SER A 166 0.35 -29.03 -40.95
N LEU A 167 0.44 -30.24 -40.41
CA LEU A 167 -0.62 -30.82 -39.58
C LEU A 167 -0.71 -30.08 -38.23
N VAL A 168 0.41 -29.81 -37.56
CA VAL A 168 0.41 -29.00 -36.33
C VAL A 168 -0.27 -27.63 -36.54
N GLU A 169 0.03 -26.97 -37.65
CA GLU A 169 -0.55 -25.66 -38.01
C GLU A 169 -2.06 -25.73 -38.29
N LYS A 170 -2.51 -26.75 -39.02
CA LYS A 170 -3.95 -27.05 -39.18
C LYS A 170 -4.64 -27.28 -37.84
N CYS A 171 -3.94 -27.88 -36.88
CA CYS A 171 -4.41 -28.06 -35.51
C CYS A 171 -4.56 -26.71 -34.76
N TRP A 172 -3.73 -25.70 -35.03
CA TRP A 172 -3.89 -24.33 -34.49
C TRP A 172 -5.06 -23.56 -35.13
N LEU A 173 -5.39 -23.90 -36.38
CA LEU A 173 -6.55 -23.36 -37.13
C LEU A 173 -7.87 -24.10 -36.82
N GLY A 174 -7.84 -25.13 -35.97
CA GLY A 174 -9.03 -25.84 -35.50
C GLY A 174 -9.44 -27.08 -36.31
N GLU A 175 -8.60 -27.56 -37.24
CA GLU A 175 -8.86 -28.84 -37.94
C GLU A 175 -8.70 -30.05 -37.00
N ALA A 176 -9.51 -31.08 -37.20
CA ALA A 176 -9.48 -32.30 -36.42
C ALA A 176 -8.39 -33.27 -36.94
N ILE A 177 -7.44 -33.62 -36.07
CA ILE A 177 -6.28 -34.46 -36.39
C ILE A 177 -6.23 -35.66 -35.43
N ASP A 178 -5.72 -36.80 -35.90
CA ASP A 178 -5.53 -37.99 -35.05
C ASP A 178 -4.42 -37.77 -34.01
N ARG A 179 -4.86 -37.28 -32.84
CA ARG A 179 -4.03 -37.06 -31.65
C ARG A 179 -3.42 -38.37 -31.12
N THR A 180 -4.01 -39.53 -31.42
CA THR A 180 -3.50 -40.82 -30.95
C THR A 180 -2.29 -41.27 -31.77
N LEU A 181 -2.36 -41.15 -33.11
CA LEU A 181 -1.22 -41.38 -34.00
C LEU A 181 -0.06 -40.43 -33.65
N LEU A 182 -0.37 -39.15 -33.43
CA LEU A 182 0.59 -38.12 -33.06
C LEU A 182 1.33 -38.46 -31.75
N ASN A 183 0.61 -38.86 -30.71
CA ASN A 183 1.17 -39.28 -29.42
C ASN A 183 2.08 -40.52 -29.56
N HIS A 184 1.68 -41.52 -30.35
CA HIS A 184 2.51 -42.71 -30.59
C HIS A 184 3.80 -42.40 -31.37
N LEU A 185 3.74 -41.54 -32.39
CA LEU A 185 4.91 -41.12 -33.17
C LEU A 185 5.90 -40.31 -32.33
N LEU A 186 5.41 -39.37 -31.51
CA LEU A 186 6.27 -38.57 -30.64
C LEU A 186 6.90 -39.40 -29.52
N LYS A 187 6.16 -40.36 -28.93
CA LYS A 187 6.73 -41.34 -27.99
C LYS A 187 7.80 -42.22 -28.64
N MET A 188 7.63 -42.60 -29.91
CA MET A 188 8.67 -43.30 -30.66
C MET A 188 9.91 -42.40 -30.83
N PHE A 189 9.76 -41.12 -31.14
CA PHE A 189 10.89 -40.18 -31.25
C PHE A 189 11.63 -39.98 -29.91
N THR A 190 10.91 -39.95 -28.78
CA THR A 190 11.52 -39.91 -27.44
C THR A 190 12.25 -41.22 -27.15
N ALA A 191 11.65 -42.38 -27.42
CA ALA A 191 12.27 -43.69 -27.22
C ALA A 191 13.51 -43.94 -28.10
N LEU A 192 13.57 -43.33 -29.29
CA LEU A 192 14.72 -43.34 -30.19
C LEU A 192 15.76 -42.25 -29.88
N GLY A 193 15.51 -41.36 -28.91
CA GLY A 193 16.42 -40.27 -28.52
C GLY A 193 16.56 -39.13 -29.54
N ILE A 194 15.71 -39.09 -30.58
CA ILE A 194 15.77 -38.11 -31.68
C ILE A 194 14.83 -36.91 -31.49
N TYR A 195 13.92 -36.97 -30.52
CA TYR A 195 12.87 -35.98 -30.27
C TYR A 195 13.39 -34.53 -30.26
N SER A 196 14.36 -34.20 -29.41
CA SER A 196 14.82 -32.81 -29.26
C SER A 196 15.57 -32.27 -30.47
N GLY A 197 16.29 -33.13 -31.21
CA GLY A 197 17.05 -32.73 -32.39
C GLY A 197 16.23 -32.64 -33.67
N SER A 198 15.28 -33.57 -33.87
CA SER A 198 14.55 -33.72 -35.12
C SER A 198 13.14 -33.12 -35.10
N PHE A 199 12.51 -32.96 -33.93
CA PHE A 199 11.15 -32.47 -33.80
C PHE A 199 11.05 -31.18 -32.98
N GLU A 200 11.55 -31.18 -31.74
CA GLU A 200 11.32 -30.09 -30.77
C GLU A 200 11.81 -28.73 -31.27
N LYS A 201 13.03 -28.66 -31.81
CA LYS A 201 13.59 -27.40 -32.32
C LYS A 201 12.81 -26.85 -33.53
N PRO A 202 12.58 -27.60 -34.63
CA PRO A 202 11.74 -27.13 -35.73
C PRO A 202 10.30 -26.76 -35.31
N PHE A 203 9.73 -27.50 -34.35
CA PHE A 203 8.39 -27.20 -33.81
C PHE A 203 8.36 -25.86 -33.07
N LEU A 204 9.36 -25.57 -32.23
CA LEU A 204 9.46 -24.29 -31.52
C LEU A 204 9.73 -23.11 -32.48
N GLU A 205 10.55 -23.32 -33.51
CA GLU A 205 10.80 -22.32 -34.57
C GLU A 205 9.49 -21.98 -35.32
N HIS A 206 8.76 -22.99 -35.81
CA HIS A 206 7.45 -22.79 -36.49
C HIS A 206 6.40 -22.15 -35.57
N THR A 207 6.38 -22.53 -34.29
CA THR A 207 5.47 -21.93 -33.29
C THR A 207 5.78 -20.45 -33.04
N SER A 208 7.07 -20.09 -33.04
CA SER A 208 7.50 -18.70 -32.90
C SER A 208 7.03 -17.84 -34.07
N GLU A 209 7.17 -18.33 -35.30
CA GLU A 209 6.73 -17.63 -36.51
C GLU A 209 5.21 -17.48 -36.56
N PHE A 210 4.47 -18.55 -36.23
CA PHE A 210 3.00 -18.54 -36.15
C PHE A 210 2.50 -17.49 -35.16
N TYR A 211 2.99 -17.49 -33.92
CA TYR A 211 2.51 -16.55 -32.89
C TYR A 211 2.98 -15.11 -33.11
N ALA A 212 4.13 -14.88 -33.75
CA ALA A 212 4.54 -13.53 -34.16
C ALA A 212 3.58 -12.95 -35.22
N ALA A 213 3.16 -13.77 -36.19
CA ALA A 213 2.20 -13.39 -37.22
C ALA A 213 0.77 -13.21 -36.65
N GLU A 214 0.31 -14.14 -35.80
CA GLU A 214 -1.00 -14.06 -35.13
C GLU A 214 -1.06 -12.81 -34.22
N GLY A 215 -0.05 -12.59 -33.38
CA GLY A 215 0.02 -11.41 -32.51
C GLY A 215 -0.03 -10.10 -33.28
N THR A 216 0.78 -9.97 -34.34
CA THR A 216 0.79 -8.78 -35.22
C THR A 216 -0.55 -8.52 -35.89
N LYS A 217 -1.27 -9.57 -36.31
CA LYS A 217 -2.60 -9.48 -36.92
C LYS A 217 -3.65 -9.04 -35.90
N TYR A 218 -3.70 -9.71 -34.74
CA TYR A 218 -4.77 -9.50 -33.76
C TYR A 218 -4.60 -8.18 -32.99
N ILE A 219 -3.37 -7.73 -32.70
CA ILE A 219 -3.12 -6.44 -32.03
C ILE A 219 -3.53 -5.22 -32.88
N GLN A 220 -3.69 -5.39 -34.21
CA GLN A 220 -4.20 -4.36 -35.13
C GLN A 220 -5.73 -4.41 -35.29
N GLN A 221 -6.36 -5.54 -34.97
CA GLN A 221 -7.78 -5.80 -35.24
C GLN A 221 -8.67 -5.69 -33.98
N TYR A 222 -8.09 -5.93 -32.80
CA TYR A 222 -8.78 -5.96 -31.52
C TYR A 222 -8.25 -4.89 -30.56
N ASP A 223 -9.04 -4.55 -29.55
CA ASP A 223 -8.55 -3.74 -28.43
C ASP A 223 -7.68 -4.58 -27.46
N VAL A 224 -7.03 -3.91 -26.51
CA VAL A 224 -6.11 -4.59 -25.58
C VAL A 224 -6.82 -5.63 -24.69
N PRO A 225 -8.02 -5.37 -24.11
CA PRO A 225 -8.77 -6.38 -23.37
C PRO A 225 -9.11 -7.63 -24.19
N ASP A 226 -9.69 -7.50 -25.38
CA ASP A 226 -10.06 -8.66 -26.20
C ASP A 226 -8.82 -9.42 -26.70
N TYR A 227 -7.74 -8.71 -27.01
CA TYR A 227 -6.44 -9.31 -27.35
C TYR A 227 -5.88 -10.16 -26.20
N LEU A 228 -5.85 -9.65 -24.97
CA LEU A 228 -5.34 -10.41 -23.81
C LEU A 228 -6.15 -11.68 -23.54
N LYS A 229 -7.47 -11.63 -23.72
CA LYS A 229 -8.35 -12.81 -23.59
C LYS A 229 -8.08 -13.86 -24.69
N HIS A 230 -7.75 -13.42 -25.91
CA HIS A 230 -7.31 -14.32 -26.97
C HIS A 230 -5.98 -14.98 -26.63
N VAL A 231 -5.00 -14.21 -26.11
CA VAL A 231 -3.70 -14.74 -25.64
C VAL A 231 -3.88 -15.77 -24.52
N GLU A 232 -4.74 -15.50 -23.52
CA GLU A 232 -5.07 -16.45 -22.46
C GLU A 232 -5.65 -17.77 -23.02
N THR A 233 -6.56 -17.67 -23.99
CA THR A 233 -7.15 -18.84 -24.67
C THR A 233 -6.08 -19.66 -25.39
N ARG A 234 -5.18 -19.02 -26.15
CA ARG A 234 -4.07 -19.70 -26.84
C ARG A 234 -3.09 -20.38 -25.88
N LEU A 235 -2.76 -19.74 -24.76
CA LEU A 235 -1.89 -20.33 -23.74
C LEU A 235 -2.53 -21.57 -23.08
N HIS A 236 -3.86 -21.55 -22.89
CA HIS A 236 -4.59 -22.72 -22.40
C HIS A 236 -4.60 -23.86 -23.44
N GLU A 237 -4.84 -23.55 -24.72
CA GLU A 237 -4.76 -24.52 -25.83
C GLU A 237 -3.36 -25.19 -25.92
N GLU A 238 -2.28 -24.42 -25.78
CA GLU A 238 -0.91 -24.97 -25.74
C GLU A 238 -0.61 -25.78 -24.48
N HIS A 239 -1.18 -25.40 -23.33
CA HIS A 239 -1.06 -26.20 -22.11
C HIS A 239 -1.71 -27.58 -22.28
N GLU A 240 -2.93 -27.63 -22.81
CA GLU A 240 -3.64 -28.87 -23.14
C GLU A 240 -2.87 -29.69 -24.19
N ARG A 241 -2.31 -29.04 -25.21
CA ARG A 241 -1.44 -29.70 -26.21
C ARG A 241 -0.23 -30.39 -25.58
N CYS A 242 0.39 -29.74 -24.59
CA CYS A 242 1.49 -30.33 -23.81
C CYS A 242 1.06 -31.56 -22.99
N VAL A 243 -0.18 -31.61 -22.48
CA VAL A 243 -0.70 -32.77 -21.74
C VAL A 243 -1.01 -33.93 -22.69
N LEU A 244 -1.54 -33.64 -23.88
CA LEU A 244 -2.13 -34.65 -24.76
C LEU A 244 -1.13 -35.47 -25.57
N TYR A 245 -0.03 -34.87 -26.08
CA TYR A 245 0.88 -35.59 -26.98
C TYR A 245 2.34 -35.10 -27.07
N LEU A 246 2.71 -33.94 -26.51
CA LEU A 246 4.11 -33.48 -26.49
C LEU A 246 4.88 -34.08 -25.31
N ASP A 247 6.21 -34.05 -25.39
CA ASP A 247 7.07 -34.41 -24.26
C ASP A 247 7.06 -33.30 -23.18
N ALA A 248 7.22 -33.70 -21.91
CA ALA A 248 7.25 -32.78 -20.78
C ALA A 248 8.40 -31.76 -20.87
N VAL A 249 9.51 -32.11 -21.53
CA VAL A 249 10.65 -31.20 -21.77
C VAL A 249 10.22 -29.96 -22.59
N THR A 250 9.33 -30.13 -23.57
CA THR A 250 8.90 -29.06 -24.49
C THR A 250 7.94 -28.07 -23.87
N ARG A 251 7.23 -28.44 -22.79
CA ARG A 251 6.21 -27.60 -22.15
C ARG A 251 6.73 -26.21 -21.75
N LYS A 252 7.91 -26.14 -21.13
CA LYS A 252 8.46 -24.87 -20.62
C LYS A 252 8.98 -23.97 -21.75
N PRO A 253 9.77 -24.47 -22.74
CA PRO A 253 10.11 -23.72 -23.95
C PRO A 253 8.89 -23.23 -24.72
N LEU A 254 7.88 -24.08 -24.94
CA LEU A 254 6.71 -23.75 -25.75
C LEU A 254 5.88 -22.60 -25.16
N ILE A 255 5.54 -22.69 -23.88
CA ILE A 255 4.77 -21.65 -23.18
C ILE A 255 5.57 -20.34 -23.14
N ALA A 256 6.90 -20.39 -22.94
CA ALA A 256 7.74 -19.20 -22.97
C ALA A 256 7.78 -18.55 -24.36
N THR A 257 7.98 -19.32 -25.43
CA THR A 257 8.02 -18.81 -26.81
C THR A 257 6.67 -18.21 -27.23
N GLY A 258 5.56 -18.92 -27.00
CA GLY A 258 4.22 -18.41 -27.33
C GLY A 258 3.86 -17.16 -26.54
N PHE A 259 4.15 -17.14 -25.23
CA PHE A 259 3.91 -15.96 -24.38
C PHE A 259 4.73 -14.75 -24.82
N MET A 260 6.03 -14.92 -25.10
CA MET A 260 6.88 -13.81 -25.56
C MET A 260 6.36 -13.23 -26.89
N MET A 261 6.15 -14.08 -27.91
CA MET A 261 5.73 -13.63 -29.24
C MET A 261 4.35 -12.97 -29.24
N LEU A 262 3.42 -13.42 -28.40
CA LEU A 262 2.11 -12.80 -28.25
C LEU A 262 2.13 -11.50 -27.41
N MET A 263 3.07 -11.35 -26.48
CA MET A 263 3.12 -10.18 -25.58
C MET A 263 4.04 -9.05 -26.07
N GLU A 264 4.95 -9.31 -27.01
CA GLU A 264 5.98 -8.37 -27.48
C GLU A 264 5.45 -7.27 -28.45
N GLY A 265 4.23 -6.78 -28.21
CA GLY A 265 3.52 -5.80 -29.06
C GLY A 265 4.08 -4.36 -29.08
N HIS A 266 5.32 -4.14 -28.63
CA HIS A 266 6.09 -2.88 -28.77
C HIS A 266 5.34 -1.58 -28.40
N ARG A 267 4.40 -1.62 -27.44
CA ARG A 267 3.55 -0.49 -27.01
C ARG A 267 4.28 0.63 -26.23
N ILE A 268 5.60 0.72 -26.36
CA ILE A 268 6.45 1.75 -25.73
C ILE A 268 6.03 3.16 -26.17
N GLU A 269 5.63 3.33 -27.44
CA GLU A 269 5.10 4.59 -27.96
C GLU A 269 3.81 5.02 -27.24
N ASP A 270 2.89 4.09 -26.96
CA ASP A 270 1.64 4.41 -26.23
C ASP A 270 1.89 4.67 -24.74
N LEU A 271 2.79 3.91 -24.09
CA LEU A 271 3.21 4.20 -22.72
C LEU A 271 3.92 5.56 -22.61
N ARG A 272 4.74 5.92 -23.60
CA ARG A 272 5.36 7.25 -23.73
C ARG A 272 4.32 8.34 -23.97
N ARG A 273 3.29 8.08 -24.78
CA ARG A 273 2.19 9.01 -25.06
C ARG A 273 1.32 9.22 -23.82
N MET A 274 1.01 8.15 -23.10
CA MET A 274 0.35 8.15 -21.81
C MET A 274 1.15 9.00 -20.81
N TYR A 275 2.43 8.70 -20.61
CA TYR A 275 3.33 9.50 -19.77
C TYR A 275 3.35 10.98 -20.17
N SER A 276 3.45 11.29 -21.47
CA SER A 276 3.42 12.67 -21.98
C SER A 276 2.10 13.39 -21.71
N LEU A 277 0.96 12.69 -21.72
CA LEU A 277 -0.34 13.26 -21.38
C LEU A 277 -0.48 13.48 -19.87
N PHE A 278 -0.14 12.50 -19.04
CA PHE A 278 -0.15 12.64 -17.57
C PHE A 278 0.79 13.77 -17.11
N SER A 279 1.99 13.87 -17.67
CA SER A 279 2.94 14.95 -17.34
C SER A 279 2.43 16.35 -17.73
N ARG A 280 1.53 16.47 -18.72
CA ARG A 280 0.90 17.73 -19.12
C ARG A 280 -0.27 18.10 -18.22
N ILE A 281 -1.05 17.13 -17.78
CA ILE A 281 -2.16 17.32 -16.82
C ILE A 281 -1.64 17.78 -15.45
N MET A 282 -0.40 17.41 -15.10
CA MET A 282 0.25 17.77 -13.84
C MET A 282 1.14 19.01 -13.90
N VAL A 283 1.08 19.79 -14.99
CA VAL A 283 1.44 21.22 -14.91
C VAL A 283 0.29 21.92 -14.22
N ILE A 284 0.37 22.01 -12.88
CA ILE A 284 -0.69 22.54 -12.02
C ILE A 284 -0.91 24.02 -12.34
N ASP A 285 -2.05 24.35 -12.96
CA ASP A 285 -2.55 25.72 -13.04
C ASP A 285 -2.71 26.28 -11.62
N GLU A 286 -2.17 27.48 -11.35
CA GLU A 286 -2.31 28.15 -10.04
C GLU A 286 -3.80 28.38 -9.66
N GLU A 287 -4.72 28.36 -10.63
CA GLU A 287 -6.16 28.47 -10.41
C GLU A 287 -6.78 27.21 -9.74
N LYS A 288 -6.14 26.04 -9.82
CA LYS A 288 -6.66 24.74 -9.31
C LYS A 288 -6.08 24.30 -7.96
N ASP A 289 -5.30 25.17 -7.31
CA ASP A 289 -4.62 24.93 -6.03
C ASP A 289 -5.52 24.33 -4.91
N LYS A 290 -6.82 24.64 -4.91
CA LYS A 290 -7.76 24.14 -3.90
C LYS A 290 -8.11 22.66 -4.08
N ASP A 291 -8.21 22.22 -5.33
CA ASP A 291 -8.68 20.88 -5.70
C ASP A 291 -7.51 19.88 -5.81
N MET A 292 -6.27 20.38 -5.83
CA MET A 292 -5.05 19.58 -5.92
C MET A 292 -4.91 18.55 -4.79
N VAL A 293 -5.16 18.90 -3.52
CA VAL A 293 -5.04 17.93 -2.40
C VAL A 293 -6.13 16.84 -2.46
N PRO A 294 -7.43 17.17 -2.66
CA PRO A 294 -8.46 16.19 -2.97
C PRO A 294 -8.12 15.27 -4.15
N PHE A 295 -7.64 15.83 -5.26
CA PHE A 295 -7.25 15.08 -6.45
C PHE A 295 -6.09 14.10 -6.17
N LEU A 296 -5.06 14.51 -5.43
CA LEU A 296 -3.95 13.63 -5.06
C LEU A 296 -4.39 12.49 -4.13
N LEU A 297 -5.36 12.73 -3.23
CA LEU A 297 -5.95 11.71 -2.37
C LEU A 297 -6.72 10.66 -3.19
N GLU A 298 -7.55 11.11 -4.14
CA GLU A 298 -8.33 10.25 -5.02
C GLU A 298 -7.44 9.46 -6.01
N PHE A 299 -6.45 10.12 -6.61
CA PHE A 299 -5.50 9.49 -7.53
C PHE A 299 -4.65 8.42 -6.83
N LYS A 300 -4.14 8.69 -5.62
CA LYS A 300 -3.44 7.66 -4.81
C LYS A 300 -4.35 6.48 -4.48
N ALA A 301 -5.59 6.73 -4.08
CA ALA A 301 -6.55 5.67 -3.79
C ALA A 301 -6.87 4.79 -5.02
N SER A 302 -6.94 5.39 -6.20
CA SER A 302 -7.11 4.65 -7.47
C SER A 302 -5.87 3.80 -7.79
N LEU A 303 -4.67 4.33 -7.62
CA LEU A 303 -3.42 3.57 -7.81
C LEU A 303 -3.30 2.41 -6.81
N ASP A 304 -3.69 2.62 -5.55
CA ASP A 304 -3.68 1.59 -4.51
C ASP A 304 -4.69 0.46 -4.84
N SER A 305 -5.93 0.80 -5.26
CA SER A 305 -6.92 -0.20 -5.71
C SER A 305 -6.41 -1.03 -6.90
N ILE A 306 -5.83 -0.39 -7.92
CA ILE A 306 -5.22 -1.09 -9.06
C ILE A 306 -4.09 -2.03 -8.60
N TRP A 307 -3.23 -1.57 -7.68
CA TRP A 307 -2.13 -2.38 -7.14
C TRP A 307 -2.62 -3.58 -6.30
N GLU A 308 -3.68 -3.41 -5.51
CA GLU A 308 -4.25 -4.51 -4.71
C GLU A 308 -5.02 -5.51 -5.58
N GLU A 309 -5.89 -5.03 -6.46
CA GLU A 309 -6.84 -5.85 -7.23
C GLU A 309 -6.21 -6.45 -8.49
N CYS A 310 -5.52 -5.65 -9.31
CA CYS A 310 -4.98 -6.10 -10.60
C CYS A 310 -3.60 -6.74 -10.49
N PHE A 311 -2.81 -6.37 -9.47
CA PHE A 311 -1.41 -6.79 -9.33
C PHE A 311 -1.14 -7.62 -8.06
N SER A 312 -2.19 -8.08 -7.37
CA SER A 312 -2.12 -8.99 -6.22
C SER A 312 -1.11 -8.57 -5.15
N LYS A 313 -1.01 -7.25 -4.90
CA LYS A 313 -0.07 -6.62 -3.94
C LYS A 313 1.41 -6.88 -4.24
N ASN A 314 1.80 -6.99 -5.51
CA ASN A 314 3.19 -7.15 -5.94
C ASN A 314 4.10 -6.05 -5.34
N GLU A 315 5.07 -6.44 -4.52
CA GLU A 315 5.93 -5.52 -3.77
C GLU A 315 6.84 -4.67 -4.68
N THR A 316 7.35 -5.23 -5.78
CA THR A 316 8.18 -4.51 -6.75
C THR A 316 7.39 -3.39 -7.43
N LEU A 317 6.14 -3.65 -7.80
CA LEU A 317 5.27 -2.61 -8.36
C LEU A 317 4.89 -1.55 -7.30
N CYS A 318 4.69 -1.96 -6.04
CA CYS A 318 4.45 -1.04 -4.92
C CYS A 318 5.61 -0.03 -4.75
N ILE A 319 6.85 -0.48 -4.91
CA ILE A 319 8.04 0.38 -4.87
C ILE A 319 8.01 1.35 -6.07
N HIS A 320 7.85 0.87 -7.30
CA HIS A 320 7.86 1.74 -8.47
C HIS A 320 6.71 2.76 -8.53
N ILE A 321 5.51 2.40 -8.06
CA ILE A 321 4.38 3.36 -7.95
C ILE A 321 4.75 4.47 -6.96
N ARG A 322 5.35 4.13 -5.82
CA ARG A 322 5.81 5.09 -4.79
C ARG A 322 6.88 6.04 -5.34
N ASP A 323 7.92 5.50 -5.97
CA ASP A 323 9.02 6.28 -6.54
C ASP A 323 8.52 7.25 -7.63
N ALA A 324 7.60 6.80 -8.48
CA ALA A 324 6.99 7.63 -9.52
C ALA A 324 6.10 8.74 -8.94
N PHE A 325 5.33 8.43 -7.88
CA PHE A 325 4.46 9.38 -7.19
C PHE A 325 5.26 10.44 -6.41
N GLU A 326 6.36 10.03 -5.77
CA GLU A 326 7.34 10.93 -5.14
C GLU A 326 7.96 11.89 -6.18
N TYR A 327 8.48 11.37 -7.30
CA TYR A 327 9.06 12.18 -8.37
C TYR A 327 8.07 13.26 -8.87
N LEU A 328 6.83 12.83 -9.11
CA LEU A 328 5.72 13.63 -9.63
C LEU A 328 5.32 14.77 -8.67
N ILE A 329 5.29 14.55 -7.36
CA ILE A 329 5.03 15.62 -6.39
C ILE A 329 6.25 16.53 -6.18
N ASN A 330 7.47 16.00 -6.27
CA ASN A 330 8.70 16.79 -6.18
C ASN A 330 8.89 17.79 -7.35
N LEU A 331 8.32 17.53 -8.54
CA LEU A 331 8.24 18.52 -9.64
C LEU A 331 7.57 19.84 -9.21
N CYS A 332 6.66 19.77 -8.24
CA CYS A 332 5.85 20.91 -7.76
C CYS A 332 6.53 21.70 -6.61
N GLN A 333 7.80 21.38 -6.30
CA GLN A 333 8.63 22.05 -5.30
C GLN A 333 7.97 22.13 -3.91
N ASN A 334 7.76 23.34 -3.39
CA ASN A 334 7.26 23.59 -2.04
C ASN A 334 5.72 23.76 -1.97
N ARG A 335 5.04 23.90 -3.12
CA ARG A 335 3.60 24.22 -3.16
C ARG A 335 2.71 23.10 -2.58
N PRO A 336 2.99 21.80 -2.82
CA PRO A 336 2.24 20.71 -2.19
C PRO A 336 2.26 20.76 -0.66
N ALA A 337 3.42 21.03 -0.05
CA ALA A 337 3.56 21.12 1.40
C ALA A 337 2.73 22.27 2.01
N GLU A 338 2.68 23.43 1.34
CA GLU A 338 1.82 24.55 1.76
C GLU A 338 0.33 24.21 1.64
N LEU A 339 -0.09 23.59 0.53
CA LEU A 339 -1.50 23.28 0.27
C LEU A 339 -2.02 22.16 1.20
N VAL A 340 -1.21 21.15 1.51
CA VAL A 340 -1.55 20.13 2.52
C VAL A 340 -1.72 20.76 3.92
N ALA A 341 -0.86 21.71 4.30
CA ALA A 341 -1.01 22.44 5.57
C ALA A 341 -2.31 23.28 5.62
N LYS A 342 -2.68 23.95 4.52
CA LYS A 342 -3.94 24.71 4.41
C LYS A 342 -5.17 23.80 4.45
N PHE A 343 -5.13 22.66 3.74
CA PHE A 343 -6.22 21.68 3.73
C PHE A 343 -6.49 21.15 5.15
N LEU A 344 -5.43 20.87 5.92
CA LEU A 344 -5.55 20.47 7.32
C LEU A 344 -6.09 21.60 8.23
N ASP A 345 -5.68 22.87 8.02
CA ASP A 345 -6.26 24.01 8.75
C ASP A 345 -7.76 24.15 8.51
N GLU A 346 -8.21 23.98 7.25
CA GLU A 346 -9.63 24.05 6.89
C GLU A 346 -10.44 22.92 7.55
N LYS A 347 -9.94 21.68 7.52
CA LYS A 347 -10.62 20.52 8.14
C LYS A 347 -10.67 20.59 9.67
N LEU A 348 -9.65 21.17 10.31
CA LEU A 348 -9.56 21.34 11.76
C LEU A 348 -10.21 22.65 12.28
N HIS A 349 -10.81 23.47 11.41
CA HIS A 349 -11.45 24.73 11.80
C HIS A 349 -12.87 24.52 12.38
N THR A 350 -13.31 25.34 13.34
CA THR A 350 -14.71 25.33 13.87
C THR A 350 -15.80 25.62 12.81
N GLY A 351 -15.41 25.92 11.57
CA GLY A 351 -16.32 26.06 10.42
C GLY A 351 -16.79 24.71 9.83
N ASN A 352 -16.06 23.62 10.11
CA ASN A 352 -16.33 22.29 9.54
C ASN A 352 -17.51 21.57 10.20
N LYS A 353 -18.72 22.13 10.06
CA LYS A 353 -19.95 21.68 10.75
C LYS A 353 -20.69 20.51 10.07
N GLY A 354 -20.08 19.87 9.07
CA GLY A 354 -20.73 18.82 8.27
C GLY A 354 -20.02 17.47 8.26
N THR A 355 -18.79 17.37 8.77
CA THR A 355 -18.00 16.12 8.80
C THR A 355 -18.15 15.42 10.14
N SER A 356 -18.38 14.10 10.15
CA SER A 356 -18.38 13.31 11.39
C SER A 356 -16.97 13.20 12.00
N LYS A 357 -16.85 12.77 13.26
CA LYS A 357 -15.54 12.60 13.91
C LYS A 357 -14.73 11.50 13.21
N GLU A 358 -15.43 10.46 12.78
CA GLU A 358 -14.94 9.28 12.10
C GLU A 358 -14.47 9.61 10.68
N GLU A 359 -15.25 10.38 9.91
CA GLU A 359 -14.84 10.91 8.60
C GLU A 359 -13.64 11.84 8.70
N LEU A 360 -13.59 12.69 9.75
CA LEU A 360 -12.47 13.60 9.98
C LEU A 360 -11.19 12.80 10.24
N GLU A 361 -11.22 11.86 11.19
CA GLU A 361 -10.07 10.98 11.48
C GLU A 361 -9.61 10.19 10.24
N CYS A 362 -10.54 9.59 9.48
CA CYS A 362 -10.23 8.91 8.21
C CYS A 362 -9.60 9.85 7.17
N THR A 363 -10.06 11.11 7.10
CA THR A 363 -9.47 12.14 6.22
C THR A 363 -8.06 12.50 6.66
N LEU A 364 -7.83 12.67 7.98
CA LEU A 364 -6.50 12.94 8.53
C LEU A 364 -5.55 11.77 8.22
N ASP A 365 -5.98 10.53 8.40
CA ASP A 365 -5.18 9.33 8.09
C ASP A 365 -4.81 9.26 6.61
N LYS A 366 -5.75 9.51 5.68
CA LYS A 366 -5.44 9.54 4.24
C LYS A 366 -4.43 10.64 3.87
N VAL A 367 -4.55 11.82 4.48
CA VAL A 367 -3.57 12.92 4.28
C VAL A 367 -2.20 12.55 4.85
N LEU A 368 -2.15 11.82 5.97
CA LEU A 368 -0.90 11.34 6.56
C LEU A 368 -0.29 10.17 5.78
N VAL A 369 -1.11 9.31 5.17
CA VAL A 369 -0.65 8.31 4.19
C VAL A 369 -0.01 8.99 3.00
N LEU A 370 -0.60 10.06 2.43
CA LEU A 370 0.10 10.88 1.43
C LEU A 370 1.39 11.47 2.00
N PHE A 371 1.37 12.03 3.21
CA PHE A 371 2.56 12.65 3.82
C PHE A 371 3.71 11.66 4.05
N ARG A 372 3.40 10.38 4.32
CA ARG A 372 4.35 9.27 4.51
C ARG A 372 4.78 8.65 3.18
N ASP A 373 3.83 8.14 2.39
CA ASP A 373 4.09 7.38 1.16
C ASP A 373 4.75 8.24 0.07
N THR A 374 4.47 9.54 0.04
CA THR A 374 5.06 10.47 -0.96
C THR A 374 6.43 11.01 -0.56
N PHE A 375 6.93 10.67 0.63
CA PHE A 375 8.28 11.02 1.09
C PHE A 375 8.72 12.47 0.75
N LEU A 376 8.06 13.46 1.36
CA LEU A 376 8.40 14.92 1.31
C LEU A 376 9.79 15.25 1.94
N MET A 377 10.78 14.37 1.74
CA MET A 377 11.90 14.07 2.63
C MET A 377 13.26 14.02 1.91
N VAL A 378 13.44 14.80 0.85
CA VAL A 378 14.74 15.50 0.65
C VAL A 378 14.73 16.82 1.45
N ASN A 379 14.36 16.71 2.74
CA ASN A 379 14.26 17.71 3.82
C ASN A 379 13.43 18.99 3.59
N LYS A 380 13.39 19.56 2.38
CA LYS A 380 12.81 20.89 2.11
C LYS A 380 11.29 20.98 2.33
N GLY A 381 10.55 19.91 2.02
CA GLY A 381 9.09 19.89 2.13
C GLY A 381 8.58 19.89 3.58
N LYS A 382 9.25 19.18 4.49
CA LYS A 382 8.83 19.08 5.90
C LYS A 382 8.96 20.39 6.66
N ASP A 383 10.05 21.14 6.47
CA ASP A 383 10.22 22.45 7.13
C ASP A 383 9.19 23.48 6.65
N VAL A 384 8.85 23.45 5.36
CA VAL A 384 7.78 24.27 4.78
C VAL A 384 6.44 23.89 5.41
N PHE A 385 6.09 22.60 5.43
CA PHE A 385 4.87 22.12 6.08
C PHE A 385 4.80 22.50 7.56
N GLU A 386 5.89 22.32 8.33
CA GLU A 386 5.98 22.73 9.74
C GLU A 386 5.72 24.23 9.90
N ALA A 387 6.36 25.07 9.09
CA ALA A 387 6.23 26.52 9.18
C ALA A 387 4.79 26.99 8.91
N PHE A 388 4.12 26.43 7.89
CA PHE A 388 2.72 26.74 7.59
C PHE A 388 1.78 26.17 8.68
N TYR A 389 1.89 24.88 9.00
CA TYR A 389 1.04 24.23 10.01
C TYR A 389 1.15 24.88 11.38
N ARG A 390 2.37 25.21 11.84
CA ARG A 390 2.63 25.90 13.11
C ARG A 390 2.05 27.31 13.15
N LYS A 391 2.17 28.06 12.05
CA LYS A 391 1.59 29.41 11.91
C LYS A 391 0.06 29.38 12.01
N ASP A 392 -0.58 28.39 11.39
CA ASP A 392 -2.04 28.32 11.34
C ASP A 392 -2.63 27.66 12.61
N LEU A 393 -1.96 26.65 13.19
CA LEU A 393 -2.23 26.14 14.55
C LEU A 393 -2.19 27.26 15.60
N ALA A 394 -1.17 28.14 15.56
CA ALA A 394 -1.07 29.26 16.49
C ALA A 394 -2.31 30.18 16.44
N LYS A 395 -2.86 30.42 15.24
CA LYS A 395 -4.12 31.17 15.08
C LYS A 395 -5.32 30.40 15.61
N ARG A 396 -5.42 29.08 15.37
CA ARG A 396 -6.54 28.26 15.86
C ARG A 396 -6.58 28.23 17.39
N LEU A 397 -5.43 28.03 18.03
CA LEU A 397 -5.29 28.03 19.49
C LEU A 397 -5.60 29.40 20.12
N LEU A 398 -4.96 30.48 19.66
CA LEU A 398 -5.11 31.81 20.28
C LEU A 398 -6.47 32.48 20.02
N LEU A 399 -7.15 32.12 18.93
CA LEU A 399 -8.47 32.68 18.58
C LEU A 399 -9.64 31.76 18.95
N GLY A 400 -9.38 30.59 19.56
CA GLY A 400 -10.41 29.61 19.91
C GLY A 400 -11.20 29.08 18.70
N LYS A 401 -10.49 28.76 17.60
CA LYS A 401 -11.09 28.35 16.31
C LYS A 401 -10.79 26.91 15.87
N SER A 402 -10.29 26.07 16.77
CA SER A 402 -10.22 24.63 16.52
C SER A 402 -11.62 24.00 16.50
N ALA A 403 -11.80 22.93 15.73
CA ALA A 403 -13.04 22.13 15.72
C ALA A 403 -13.19 21.32 17.01
N SER A 404 -12.10 20.70 17.47
CA SER A 404 -11.97 20.03 18.77
C SER A 404 -10.52 20.06 19.24
N ILE A 405 -10.30 20.16 20.55
CA ILE A 405 -8.96 20.05 21.15
C ILE A 405 -8.42 18.62 20.98
N ASP A 406 -9.28 17.60 21.04
CA ASP A 406 -8.90 16.20 20.91
C ASP A 406 -8.45 15.88 19.48
N ALA A 407 -9.11 16.45 18.47
CA ALA A 407 -8.72 16.29 17.06
C ALA A 407 -7.34 16.90 16.77
N GLU A 408 -7.02 18.04 17.38
CA GLU A 408 -5.70 18.67 17.24
C GLU A 408 -4.61 17.86 17.95
N LYS A 409 -4.91 17.31 19.15
CA LYS A 409 -4.01 16.39 19.87
C LYS A 409 -3.81 15.07 19.12
N SER A 410 -4.87 14.51 18.53
CA SER A 410 -4.84 13.35 17.63
C SER A 410 -3.89 13.61 16.46
N MET A 411 -4.09 14.72 15.74
CA MET A 411 -3.25 15.09 14.59
C MET A 411 -1.77 15.25 14.95
N ILE A 412 -1.44 15.89 16.08
CA ILE A 412 -0.05 16.00 16.55
C ILE A 412 0.52 14.62 16.93
N SER A 413 -0.27 13.75 17.55
CA SER A 413 0.15 12.37 17.87
C SER A 413 0.51 11.59 16.60
N LYS A 414 -0.31 11.69 15.54
CA LYS A 414 -0.02 11.03 14.26
C LYS A 414 1.20 11.64 13.56
N LEU A 415 1.34 12.97 13.54
CA LEU A 415 2.56 13.64 13.05
C LEU A 415 3.81 13.21 13.82
N LYS A 416 3.70 12.90 15.12
CA LYS A 416 4.82 12.41 15.95
C LYS A 416 5.26 11.01 15.54
N THR A 417 4.32 10.13 15.20
CA THR A 417 4.61 8.79 14.67
C THR A 417 5.33 8.88 13.31
N GLU A 418 4.85 9.75 12.41
CA GLU A 418 5.36 9.83 11.03
C GLU A 418 6.61 10.73 10.85
N CYS A 419 6.84 11.69 11.76
CA CYS A 419 7.95 12.65 11.66
C CYS A 419 8.98 12.55 12.81
N GLY A 420 8.68 11.78 13.85
CA GLY A 420 9.46 11.74 15.07
C GLY A 420 9.20 12.93 16.01
N SER A 421 9.61 12.77 17.27
CA SER A 421 9.38 13.73 18.35
C SER A 421 10.08 15.09 18.18
N GLN A 422 11.19 15.15 17.44
CA GLN A 422 11.90 16.40 17.19
C GLN A 422 11.05 17.38 16.36
N PHE A 423 10.29 16.85 15.39
CA PHE A 423 9.39 17.63 14.54
C PHE A 423 8.21 18.21 15.34
N THR A 424 7.57 17.39 16.17
CA THR A 424 6.39 17.83 16.94
C THR A 424 6.71 18.62 18.20
N ASN A 425 7.96 18.64 18.68
CA ASN A 425 8.36 19.27 19.95
C ASN A 425 7.82 20.72 20.11
N LYS A 426 7.95 21.56 19.07
CA LYS A 426 7.44 22.94 19.10
C LYS A 426 5.90 22.99 19.19
N LEU A 427 5.21 22.12 18.47
CA LEU A 427 3.74 22.03 18.44
C LEU A 427 3.20 21.52 19.79
N GLU A 428 3.84 20.52 20.38
CA GLU A 428 3.53 20.03 21.74
C GLU A 428 3.81 21.12 22.79
N GLY A 429 4.87 21.90 22.63
CA GLY A 429 5.18 23.08 23.46
C GLY A 429 4.07 24.13 23.43
N MET A 430 3.51 24.42 22.25
CA MET A 430 2.38 25.37 22.11
C MET A 430 1.14 24.92 22.89
N PHE A 431 0.83 23.61 22.94
CA PHE A 431 -0.27 23.10 23.76
C PHE A 431 0.00 23.26 25.26
N LYS A 432 1.22 22.94 25.71
CA LYS A 432 1.63 23.11 27.11
C LYS A 432 1.56 24.58 27.56
N ASP A 433 2.00 25.52 26.71
CA ASP A 433 1.88 26.96 26.99
C ASP A 433 0.40 27.41 27.15
N ILE A 434 -0.51 26.88 26.33
CA ILE A 434 -1.96 27.18 26.42
C ILE A 434 -2.59 26.60 27.69
N GLU A 435 -2.23 25.37 28.06
CA GLU A 435 -2.72 24.72 29.30
C GLU A 435 -2.18 25.45 30.54
N LEU A 436 -0.87 25.67 30.62
CA LEU A 436 -0.23 26.41 31.71
C LEU A 436 -0.75 27.86 31.82
N SER A 437 -1.05 28.52 30.69
CA SER A 437 -1.65 29.86 30.70
C SER A 437 -3.02 29.89 31.37
N LYS A 438 -3.83 28.83 31.28
CA LYS A 438 -5.13 28.76 31.98
C LYS A 438 -4.94 28.72 33.48
N GLU A 439 -4.05 27.84 33.97
CA GLU A 439 -3.70 27.72 35.38
C GLU A 439 -3.16 29.04 35.96
N ILE A 440 -2.28 29.72 35.22
CA ILE A 440 -1.73 31.03 35.62
C ILE A 440 -2.83 32.11 35.65
N ASN A 441 -3.78 32.11 34.70
CA ASN A 441 -4.90 33.05 34.70
C ASN A 441 -5.86 32.82 35.87
N GLU A 442 -6.15 31.57 36.23
CA GLU A 442 -6.94 31.25 37.42
C GLU A 442 -6.23 31.73 38.70
N SER A 443 -4.92 31.48 38.79
CA SER A 443 -4.08 31.99 39.88
C SER A 443 -4.01 33.52 39.94
N PHE A 444 -4.04 34.20 38.79
CA PHE A 444 -4.12 35.66 38.69
C PHE A 444 -5.48 36.18 39.19
N LYS A 445 -6.60 35.61 38.72
CA LYS A 445 -7.95 35.98 39.13
C LYS A 445 -8.18 35.85 40.64
N GLN A 446 -7.51 34.90 41.30
CA GLN A 446 -7.56 34.71 42.75
C GLN A 446 -6.60 35.64 43.54
N SER A 447 -5.60 36.25 42.88
CA SER A 447 -4.57 37.07 43.53
C SER A 447 -5.13 38.31 44.23
N SER A 448 -4.36 38.89 45.16
CA SER A 448 -4.68 40.20 45.75
C SER A 448 -4.49 41.33 44.73
N GLN A 449 -3.44 41.28 43.91
CA GLN A 449 -3.13 42.26 42.87
C GLN A 449 -4.30 42.44 41.88
N ALA A 450 -4.91 41.34 41.42
CA ALA A 450 -6.08 41.41 40.53
C ALA A 450 -7.35 41.91 41.22
N ARG A 451 -7.45 41.81 42.56
CA ARG A 451 -8.60 42.31 43.33
C ARG A 451 -8.46 43.76 43.78
N THR A 452 -7.24 44.31 43.83
CA THR A 452 -6.98 45.68 44.32
C THR A 452 -6.56 46.67 43.24
N LYS A 453 -5.89 46.22 42.16
CA LYS A 453 -5.36 47.11 41.11
C LYS A 453 -6.16 47.14 39.81
N LEU A 454 -7.05 46.17 39.57
CA LEU A 454 -7.88 46.12 38.36
C LEU A 454 -9.24 46.83 38.61
N PRO A 455 -9.67 47.74 37.71
CA PRO A 455 -10.99 48.35 37.77
C PRO A 455 -12.14 47.33 37.73
N SER A 456 -13.19 47.59 38.50
CA SER A 456 -14.36 46.73 38.63
C SER A 456 -15.11 46.57 37.29
N GLY A 457 -15.00 45.39 36.69
CA GLY A 457 -15.68 45.02 35.44
C GLY A 457 -14.78 44.76 34.23
N ILE A 458 -13.46 44.93 34.37
CA ILE A 458 -12.47 44.49 33.37
C ILE A 458 -12.09 43.03 33.65
N GLU A 459 -12.45 42.13 32.75
CA GLU A 459 -11.93 40.75 32.77
C GLU A 459 -10.70 40.64 31.87
N MET A 460 -9.60 40.15 32.44
CA MET A 460 -8.33 39.95 31.74
C MET A 460 -7.99 38.46 31.69
N SER A 461 -7.56 38.00 30.52
CA SER A 461 -7.09 36.63 30.25
C SER A 461 -5.87 36.72 29.35
N VAL A 462 -4.72 36.19 29.79
CA VAL A 462 -3.44 36.34 29.11
C VAL A 462 -2.89 34.97 28.73
N HIS A 463 -2.42 34.82 27.50
CA HIS A 463 -1.64 33.64 27.11
C HIS A 463 -0.16 34.00 27.16
N VAL A 464 0.60 33.30 28.00
CA VAL A 464 2.05 33.47 28.13
C VAL A 464 2.71 32.41 27.27
N LEU A 465 3.45 32.85 26.26
CA LEU A 465 3.93 32.00 25.16
C LEU A 465 5.46 31.87 25.22
N THR A 466 5.98 30.66 25.10
CA THR A 466 7.42 30.40 25.16
C THR A 466 8.11 30.78 23.84
N THR A 467 8.98 31.77 23.88
CA THR A 467 9.80 32.21 22.73
C THR A 467 10.59 31.03 22.14
N GLY A 468 10.36 30.72 20.87
CA GLY A 468 11.01 29.62 20.15
C GLY A 468 10.06 28.49 19.73
N TYR A 469 9.01 28.22 20.51
CA TYR A 469 7.96 27.28 20.09
C TYR A 469 6.99 27.96 19.11
N TRP A 470 6.53 29.16 19.45
CA TRP A 470 5.59 29.93 18.64
C TRP A 470 6.25 30.58 17.41
N PRO A 471 5.48 30.92 16.36
CA PRO A 471 5.97 31.73 15.25
C PRO A 471 6.53 33.08 15.73
N THR A 472 7.49 33.63 15.01
CA THR A 472 7.97 35.00 15.25
C THR A 472 6.93 35.99 14.73
N TYR A 473 6.55 36.96 15.57
CA TYR A 473 5.65 38.06 15.20
C TYR A 473 6.38 39.40 15.30
N PRO A 474 6.15 40.35 14.38
CA PRO A 474 6.76 41.68 14.47
C PRO A 474 6.17 42.43 15.67
N PRO A 475 6.98 43.08 16.52
CA PRO A 475 6.47 43.86 17.64
C PRO A 475 5.69 45.07 17.13
N THR A 476 4.50 45.31 17.70
CA THR A 476 3.66 46.47 17.35
C THR A 476 3.56 47.39 18.55
N VAL A 477 4.14 48.59 18.45
CA VAL A 477 4.01 49.63 19.47
C VAL A 477 2.57 50.15 19.45
N LEU A 478 1.90 50.06 20.59
CA LEU A 478 0.54 50.53 20.81
C LEU A 478 0.52 51.13 22.23
N ARG A 479 -0.06 52.32 22.39
CA ARG A 479 -0.36 52.83 23.73
C ARG A 479 -1.54 52.02 24.29
N LEU A 480 -1.24 51.18 25.28
CA LEU A 480 -2.22 50.35 25.95
C LEU A 480 -2.65 50.97 27.29
N PRO A 481 -3.86 50.65 27.79
CA PRO A 481 -4.28 51.04 29.13
C PRO A 481 -3.33 50.52 30.22
N CYS A 482 -3.12 51.30 31.28
CA CYS A 482 -2.14 51.02 32.33
C CYS A 482 -2.48 49.78 33.17
N GLU A 483 -3.73 49.34 33.14
CA GLU A 483 -4.27 48.15 33.79
C GLU A 483 -3.55 46.86 33.37
N LEU A 484 -2.99 46.80 32.14
CA LEU A 484 -2.24 45.62 31.69
C LEU A 484 -0.94 45.39 32.46
N ASN A 485 -0.35 46.44 33.04
CA ASN A 485 0.87 46.34 33.85
C ASN A 485 0.65 45.51 35.13
N VAL A 486 -0.59 45.44 35.64
CA VAL A 486 -0.96 44.66 36.83
C VAL A 486 -0.63 43.16 36.66
N TYR A 487 -0.86 42.62 35.45
CA TYR A 487 -0.51 41.23 35.16
C TYR A 487 0.99 41.02 35.04
N GLN A 488 1.72 41.97 34.46
CA GLN A 488 3.17 41.91 34.32
C GLN A 488 3.87 41.94 35.69
N GLU A 489 3.42 42.79 36.61
CA GLU A 489 3.87 42.78 38.01
C GLU A 489 3.58 41.43 38.71
N PHE A 490 2.36 40.91 38.59
CA PHE A 490 1.99 39.59 39.14
C PHE A 490 2.91 38.49 38.62
N TYR A 491 3.10 38.41 37.29
CA TYR A 491 3.87 37.35 36.67
C TYR A 491 5.35 37.41 37.11
N LEU A 492 5.96 38.60 37.07
CA LEU A 492 7.36 38.78 37.47
C LEU A 492 7.57 38.57 38.99
N SER A 493 6.54 38.79 39.82
CA SER A 493 6.61 38.47 41.25
C SER A 493 6.62 36.97 41.55
N LYS A 494 6.09 36.13 40.65
CA LYS A 494 6.11 34.65 40.77
C LYS A 494 7.25 33.99 39.99
N TYR A 495 7.63 34.54 38.85
CA TYR A 495 8.60 33.95 37.92
C TYR A 495 9.78 34.90 37.70
N SER A 496 10.70 34.92 38.66
CA SER A 496 11.93 35.72 38.58
C SER A 496 12.84 35.25 37.44
N GLY A 497 13.68 36.16 36.93
CA GLY A 497 14.63 35.88 35.84
C GLY A 497 14.02 35.75 34.43
N ARG A 498 12.71 36.02 34.26
CA ARG A 498 12.04 36.04 32.95
C ARG A 498 11.81 37.48 32.47
N HIS A 499 11.82 37.68 31.15
CA HIS A 499 11.45 38.94 30.50
C HIS A 499 10.19 38.73 29.66
N LEU A 500 9.17 39.58 29.85
CA LEU A 500 7.92 39.53 29.08
C LEU A 500 7.94 40.55 27.93
N MET A 501 7.33 40.19 26.80
CA MET A 501 7.14 41.07 25.65
C MET A 501 5.68 40.96 25.19
N TRP A 502 4.95 42.08 25.15
CA TRP A 502 3.54 42.10 24.76
C TRP A 502 3.39 42.07 23.24
N GLN A 503 2.78 40.99 22.72
CA GLN A 503 2.54 40.84 21.28
C GLN A 503 1.16 41.35 20.87
N ASN A 504 1.05 42.66 20.75
CA ASN A 504 -0.23 43.36 20.58
C ASN A 504 -1.03 42.98 19.34
N SER A 505 -0.38 42.54 18.25
CA SER A 505 -1.08 42.10 17.03
C SER A 505 -1.87 40.79 17.16
N LEU A 506 -1.67 40.04 18.26
CA LEU A 506 -2.42 38.81 18.58
C LEU A 506 -3.55 39.02 19.60
N GLY A 507 -3.63 40.20 20.21
CA GLY A 507 -4.64 40.51 21.22
C GLY A 507 -6.04 40.59 20.62
N HIS A 508 -7.04 40.23 21.43
CA HIS A 508 -8.44 40.49 21.12
C HIS A 508 -9.15 40.96 22.40
N CYS A 509 -10.21 41.75 22.25
CA CYS A 509 -10.93 42.29 23.39
C CYS A 509 -12.41 42.53 23.06
N VAL A 510 -13.26 42.48 24.09
CA VAL A 510 -14.69 42.68 23.96
C VAL A 510 -15.05 44.00 24.61
N LEU A 511 -15.43 44.98 23.78
CA LEU A 511 -15.91 46.28 24.22
C LEU A 511 -17.41 46.23 24.51
N LYS A 512 -17.85 47.00 25.51
CA LYS A 512 -19.26 47.34 25.74
C LYS A 512 -19.43 48.80 25.33
N ALA A 513 -20.33 49.07 24.40
CA ALA A 513 -20.62 50.40 23.90
C ALA A 513 -22.01 50.86 24.37
N GLY A 514 -22.05 52.05 24.97
CA GLY A 514 -23.24 52.68 25.52
C GLY A 514 -24.01 53.51 24.49
N PHE A 515 -24.63 52.85 23.50
CA PHE A 515 -25.67 53.48 22.68
C PHE A 515 -27.00 53.56 23.47
N LEU A 516 -28.04 54.17 22.90
CA LEU A 516 -29.45 54.14 23.39
C LEU A 516 -29.94 52.74 23.80
N LYS A 517 -29.30 51.69 23.29
CA LYS A 517 -29.35 50.32 23.82
C LYS A 517 -27.91 49.83 23.99
N VAL A 518 -27.51 49.35 25.16
CA VAL A 518 -26.16 48.79 25.38
C VAL A 518 -25.87 47.66 24.37
N PHE A 519 -24.75 47.73 23.65
CA PHE A 519 -24.27 46.68 22.74
C PHE A 519 -22.87 46.23 23.15
N SER A 520 -22.49 44.98 22.86
CA SER A 520 -21.11 44.53 23.04
C SER A 520 -20.50 44.11 21.70
N PHE A 521 -19.29 44.59 21.43
CA PHE A 521 -18.55 44.40 20.19
C PHE A 521 -17.27 43.63 20.47
N CYS A 522 -17.05 42.54 19.74
CA CYS A 522 -15.78 41.80 19.79
C CYS A 522 -14.79 42.42 18.77
N CYS A 523 -13.79 43.12 19.28
CA CYS A 523 -12.70 43.68 18.48
C CYS A 523 -11.55 42.68 18.40
N ARG A 524 -11.33 42.14 17.19
CA ARG A 524 -10.29 41.13 16.89
C ARG A 524 -8.87 41.68 16.80
N LEU A 525 -8.69 42.99 17.00
CA LEU A 525 -7.42 43.71 16.89
C LEU A 525 -7.43 44.81 17.96
N PRO A 526 -6.39 44.96 18.80
CA PRO A 526 -6.39 46.00 19.84
C PRO A 526 -6.29 47.41 19.25
N SER A 527 -5.74 47.57 18.03
CA SER A 527 -5.75 48.84 17.30
C SER A 527 -7.16 49.43 17.17
N LYS A 528 -8.16 48.60 16.84
CA LYS A 528 -9.57 49.02 16.79
C LYS A 528 -10.07 49.51 18.14
N THR A 529 -9.67 48.84 19.21
CA THR A 529 -10.11 49.16 20.56
C THR A 529 -9.49 50.45 21.06
N VAL A 530 -8.18 50.66 20.88
CA VAL A 530 -7.53 51.93 21.26
C VAL A 530 -8.17 53.10 20.48
N VAL A 531 -8.40 52.95 19.18
CA VAL A 531 -9.09 53.97 18.36
C VAL A 531 -10.52 54.24 18.87
N LEU A 532 -11.31 53.19 19.16
CA LEU A 532 -12.67 53.36 19.68
C LEU A 532 -12.71 53.96 21.10
N MET A 533 -11.70 53.71 21.93
CA MET A 533 -11.62 54.29 23.27
C MET A 533 -11.36 55.80 23.27
N LEU A 534 -10.72 56.36 22.24
CA LEU A 534 -10.56 57.81 22.10
C LEU A 534 -11.90 58.55 21.97
N PHE A 535 -12.93 57.88 21.44
CA PHE A 535 -14.28 58.46 21.30
C PHE A 535 -15.08 58.49 22.61
N ASN A 536 -14.51 58.05 23.75
CA ASN A 536 -15.10 58.31 25.06
C ASN A 536 -14.89 59.77 25.50
N ASP A 537 -13.79 60.39 25.05
CA ASP A 537 -13.37 61.75 25.46
C ASP A 537 -13.55 62.80 24.35
N ALA A 538 -13.83 62.38 23.11
CA ALA A 538 -13.99 63.26 21.95
C ALA A 538 -15.04 62.75 20.94
N GLU A 539 -15.98 63.60 20.53
CA GLU A 539 -17.02 63.25 19.55
C GLU A 539 -16.49 63.13 18.11
N LYS A 540 -15.45 63.91 17.78
CA LYS A 540 -14.84 64.02 16.45
C LYS A 540 -13.31 64.08 16.54
N LEU A 541 -12.63 63.30 15.70
CA LEU A 541 -11.16 63.20 15.65
C LEU A 541 -10.65 63.15 14.20
N SER A 542 -9.54 63.82 13.87
CA SER A 542 -8.89 63.67 12.56
C SER A 542 -7.99 62.44 12.50
N PHE A 543 -7.61 62.00 11.29
CA PHE A 543 -6.62 60.94 11.11
C PHE A 543 -5.30 61.24 11.85
N LEU A 544 -4.84 62.50 11.84
CA LEU A 544 -3.60 62.92 12.50
C LEU A 544 -3.72 62.87 14.03
N ASP A 545 -4.86 63.28 14.61
CA ASP A 545 -5.10 63.22 16.06
C ASP A 545 -5.10 61.78 16.56
N ILE A 546 -5.76 60.89 15.81
CA ILE A 546 -5.81 59.44 16.11
C ILE A 546 -4.40 58.84 16.00
N LYS A 547 -3.64 59.20 14.95
CA LYS A 547 -2.26 58.72 14.76
C LYS A 547 -1.34 59.15 15.90
N GLY A 548 -1.38 60.43 16.28
CA GLY A 548 -0.60 60.97 17.41
C GLY A 548 -0.98 60.33 18.76
N SER A 549 -2.27 60.15 19.00
CA SER A 549 -2.79 59.60 20.27
C SER A 549 -2.52 58.11 20.42
N THR A 550 -2.64 57.32 19.35
CA THR A 550 -2.51 55.85 19.39
C THR A 550 -1.10 55.34 19.10
N SER A 551 -0.28 56.13 18.39
CA SER A 551 1.05 55.73 17.88
C SER A 551 1.04 54.54 16.90
N ILE A 552 -0.10 54.27 16.24
CA ILE A 552 -0.24 53.18 15.26
C ILE A 552 0.45 53.56 13.93
N GLU A 553 1.11 52.59 13.30
CA GLU A 553 1.71 52.75 11.96
C GLU A 553 0.64 53.11 10.91
N ASP A 554 0.96 54.06 10.04
CA ASP A 554 0.06 54.66 9.05
C ASP A 554 -0.76 53.63 8.24
N LYS A 555 -0.09 52.60 7.71
CA LYS A 555 -0.69 51.53 6.91
C LYS A 555 -1.69 50.68 7.70
N GLU A 556 -1.37 50.34 8.96
CA GLU A 556 -2.25 49.57 9.84
C GLU A 556 -3.41 50.43 10.34
N LEU A 557 -3.18 51.73 10.57
CA LEU A 557 -4.20 52.70 10.97
C LEU A 557 -5.24 52.92 9.87
N ARG A 558 -4.83 53.15 8.61
CA ARG A 558 -5.78 53.27 7.48
C ARG A 558 -6.64 52.02 7.33
N ARG A 559 -6.04 50.81 7.36
CA ARG A 559 -6.79 49.55 7.32
C ARG A 559 -7.74 49.40 8.52
N THR A 560 -7.31 49.83 9.71
CA THR A 560 -8.12 49.82 10.93
C THR A 560 -9.35 50.72 10.77
N LEU A 561 -9.16 51.99 10.37
CA LEU A 561 -10.21 52.99 10.16
C LEU A 561 -11.15 52.61 9.00
N GLN A 562 -10.61 52.19 7.86
CA GLN A 562 -11.37 51.67 6.71
C GLN A 562 -12.34 50.55 7.14
N SER A 563 -11.87 49.65 8.00
CA SER A 563 -12.69 48.54 8.51
C SER A 563 -13.66 48.91 9.65
N LEU A 564 -13.64 50.15 10.14
CA LEU A 564 -14.58 50.70 11.12
C LEU A 564 -15.61 51.64 10.45
N ALA A 565 -15.17 52.50 9.51
CA ALA A 565 -15.98 53.51 8.85
C ALA A 565 -16.50 53.09 7.45
N CYS A 566 -15.60 52.66 6.56
CA CYS A 566 -15.92 52.43 5.14
C CYS A 566 -16.79 51.19 4.86
N GLY A 567 -17.19 50.45 5.90
CA GLY A 567 -18.01 49.24 5.77
C GLY A 567 -19.42 49.50 5.21
N LYS A 568 -20.12 50.54 5.72
CA LYS A 568 -21.48 50.93 5.29
C LYS A 568 -21.77 52.42 5.60
N PHE A 569 -21.55 53.29 4.60
CA PHE A 569 -21.84 54.74 4.52
C PHE A 569 -21.00 55.71 5.39
N PRO A 570 -20.51 56.85 4.84
CA PRO A 570 -20.43 57.29 3.44
C PRO A 570 -18.99 57.44 2.85
N LYS A 571 -18.92 57.29 1.51
CA LYS A 571 -17.90 57.82 0.56
C LYS A 571 -16.40 57.85 0.94
N GLY A 572 -15.79 56.68 0.98
CA GLY A 572 -14.35 56.49 0.75
C GLY A 572 -14.06 55.00 0.62
N ARG A 573 -13.35 54.55 -0.44
CA ARG A 573 -12.78 53.18 -0.44
C ARG A 573 -11.53 53.16 0.44
N ASP A 574 -10.78 54.25 0.42
CA ASP A 574 -9.53 54.46 1.12
C ASP A 574 -9.69 55.60 2.15
N VAL A 575 -8.73 55.73 3.06
CA VAL A 575 -8.71 56.73 4.14
C VAL A 575 -7.56 57.69 3.87
N GLU A 576 -7.84 58.99 3.86
CA GLU A 576 -6.87 60.07 3.60
C GLU A 576 -6.41 60.78 4.87
N ASN A 577 -5.38 61.64 4.75
CA ASN A 577 -4.81 62.38 5.89
C ASN A 577 -5.76 63.44 6.47
N ASP A 578 -6.59 64.04 5.62
CA ASP A 578 -7.51 65.13 5.98
C ASP A 578 -8.89 64.61 6.44
N ASP A 579 -9.06 63.28 6.49
CA ASP A 579 -10.31 62.66 6.92
C ASP A 579 -10.57 62.88 8.42
N SER A 580 -11.84 63.16 8.74
CA SER A 580 -12.32 63.30 10.11
C SER A 580 -13.40 62.27 10.42
N PHE A 581 -13.24 61.60 11.55
CA PHE A 581 -14.10 60.52 12.03
C PHE A 581 -14.98 61.01 13.17
N VAL A 582 -16.23 60.55 13.21
CA VAL A 582 -17.26 60.94 14.19
C VAL A 582 -17.94 59.67 14.70
N PHE A 583 -18.34 59.67 15.97
CA PHE A 583 -19.13 58.58 16.53
C PHE A 583 -20.53 58.49 15.87
N ASN A 584 -21.01 57.27 15.58
CA ASN A 584 -22.28 57.06 14.86
C ASN A 584 -23.37 56.52 15.80
N ASP A 585 -24.11 57.42 16.46
CA ASP A 585 -25.24 57.09 17.33
C ASP A 585 -26.37 56.29 16.64
N GLY A 586 -26.51 56.43 15.31
CA GLY A 586 -27.52 55.74 14.50
C GLY A 586 -27.22 54.27 14.20
N PHE A 587 -26.17 53.69 14.78
CA PHE A 587 -25.72 52.34 14.44
C PHE A 587 -26.75 51.24 14.77
N SER A 588 -27.17 50.50 13.74
CA SER A 588 -28.07 49.34 13.86
C SER A 588 -27.44 48.10 13.24
N SER A 589 -27.24 47.05 14.06
CA SER A 589 -26.70 45.76 13.61
C SER A 589 -27.73 44.64 13.74
N PRO A 590 -27.91 43.80 12.70
CA PRO A 590 -28.78 42.62 12.79
C PRO A 590 -28.21 41.53 13.72
N LEU A 591 -26.92 41.59 14.11
CA LEU A 591 -26.26 40.58 14.96
C LEU A 591 -26.46 40.87 16.45
N PHE A 592 -27.71 40.73 16.90
CA PHE A 592 -28.20 40.94 18.28
C PHE A 592 -27.76 39.81 19.26
N ARG A 593 -26.57 39.23 19.03
CA ARG A 593 -26.18 37.86 19.44
C ARG A 593 -26.08 37.61 20.95
N ILE A 594 -25.95 38.66 21.75
CA ILE A 594 -25.72 38.59 23.20
C ILE A 594 -27.01 38.83 24.01
N LYS A 595 -27.94 39.63 23.48
CA LYS A 595 -29.20 39.95 24.19
C LYS A 595 -30.24 38.83 24.11
N VAL A 596 -30.26 38.05 23.02
CA VAL A 596 -31.12 36.85 22.94
C VAL A 596 -30.66 35.83 23.99
N ASP A 597 -29.38 35.49 24.04
CA ASP A 597 -28.83 34.53 25.00
C ASP A 597 -29.12 34.96 26.45
N ALA A 598 -28.85 36.23 26.79
CA ALA A 598 -29.13 36.78 28.11
C ALA A 598 -30.63 36.92 28.44
N ALA A 599 -31.52 36.86 27.44
CA ALA A 599 -32.96 36.78 27.66
C ALA A 599 -33.43 35.33 27.84
N ILE A 600 -32.93 34.39 27.01
CA ILE A 600 -33.18 32.95 27.19
C ILE A 600 -32.75 32.51 28.58
N VAL A 601 -31.51 32.82 28.98
CA VAL A 601 -30.98 32.49 30.31
C VAL A 601 -31.83 33.12 31.43
N ARG A 602 -32.33 34.34 31.25
CA ARG A 602 -33.19 35.01 32.25
C ARG A 602 -34.56 34.34 32.37
N ILE A 603 -35.23 34.09 31.24
CA ILE A 603 -36.53 33.40 31.17
C ILE A 603 -36.39 32.00 31.80
N MET A 604 -35.38 31.24 31.39
CA MET A 604 -35.15 29.88 31.88
C MET A 604 -34.69 29.84 33.34
N LYS A 605 -33.91 30.82 33.82
CA LYS A 605 -33.58 30.96 35.25
C LYS A 605 -34.81 31.22 36.12
N THR A 606 -35.80 31.97 35.60
CA THR A 606 -37.07 32.24 36.31
C THR A 606 -38.07 31.09 36.20
N ARG A 607 -38.24 30.47 35.03
CA ARG A 607 -39.22 29.40 34.79
C ARG A 607 -38.73 28.01 35.18
N LYS A 608 -37.40 27.79 35.19
CA LYS A 608 -36.66 26.53 35.39
C LYS A 608 -36.94 25.39 34.40
N VAL A 609 -38.18 25.22 33.97
CA VAL A 609 -38.60 24.30 32.90
C VAL A 609 -39.56 25.03 31.96
N LEU A 610 -39.36 24.92 30.63
CA LEU A 610 -40.24 25.55 29.64
C LEU A 610 -40.27 24.76 28.33
N SER A 611 -41.41 24.72 27.65
CA SER A 611 -41.52 24.08 26.33
C SER A 611 -40.97 24.97 25.21
N HIS A 612 -40.51 24.35 24.12
CA HIS A 612 -39.96 25.04 22.95
C HIS A 612 -40.94 26.07 22.38
N THR A 613 -42.22 25.70 22.21
CA THR A 613 -43.26 26.59 21.69
C THR A 613 -43.47 27.81 22.57
N LEU A 614 -43.52 27.64 23.91
CA LEU A 614 -43.68 28.75 24.84
C LEU A 614 -42.42 29.64 24.90
N LEU A 615 -41.23 29.03 24.94
CA LEU A 615 -39.96 29.76 24.93
C LEU A 615 -39.80 30.60 23.67
N ILE A 616 -40.08 30.02 22.49
CA ILE A 616 -40.06 30.75 21.22
C ILE A 616 -41.11 31.86 21.20
N THR A 617 -42.29 31.66 21.80
CA THR A 617 -43.34 32.69 21.86
C THR A 617 -42.93 33.88 22.74
N GLU A 618 -42.45 33.65 23.97
CA GLU A 618 -41.92 34.73 24.85
C GLU A 618 -40.73 35.45 24.19
N LEU A 619 -39.86 34.72 23.48
CA LEU A 619 -38.72 35.31 22.76
C LEU A 619 -39.14 36.13 21.54
N ILE A 620 -40.17 35.72 20.78
CA ILE A 620 -40.69 36.49 19.64
C ILE A 620 -41.37 37.77 20.13
N GLN A 621 -42.09 37.70 21.26
CA GLN A 621 -42.73 38.86 21.88
C GLN A 621 -41.70 39.90 22.36
N GLN A 622 -40.54 39.47 22.86
CA GLN A 622 -39.44 40.37 23.23
C GLN A 622 -38.55 40.78 22.04
N PHE A 623 -38.43 39.92 21.01
CA PHE A 623 -37.56 40.10 19.86
C PHE A 623 -38.23 39.60 18.57
N PRO A 624 -38.79 40.48 17.71
CA PRO A 624 -39.41 40.07 16.45
C PRO A 624 -38.36 39.51 15.47
N ARG A 625 -38.18 38.19 15.50
CA ARG A 625 -37.14 37.42 14.78
C ARG A 625 -37.75 36.13 14.21
N LYS A 626 -37.10 35.57 13.18
CA LYS A 626 -37.51 34.28 12.62
C LYS A 626 -37.26 33.16 13.65
N PRO A 627 -38.20 32.21 13.85
CA PRO A 627 -38.04 31.10 14.80
C PRO A 627 -36.76 30.28 14.58
N THR A 628 -36.34 30.14 13.31
CA THR A 628 -35.10 29.45 12.89
C THR A 628 -33.84 30.03 13.51
N ASP A 629 -33.80 31.34 13.73
CA ASP A 629 -32.62 32.02 14.29
C ASP A 629 -32.58 31.88 15.81
N LEU A 630 -33.77 31.91 16.46
CA LEU A 630 -33.92 31.70 17.89
C LEU A 630 -33.56 30.25 18.28
N LYS A 631 -33.99 29.25 17.49
CA LYS A 631 -33.62 27.84 17.69
C LYS A 631 -32.10 27.64 17.75
N LYS A 632 -31.37 28.22 16.79
CA LYS A 632 -29.88 28.22 16.77
C LYS A 632 -29.22 28.91 17.96
N ARG A 633 -29.93 29.75 18.72
CA ARG A 633 -29.43 30.32 19.99
C ARG A 633 -29.69 29.40 21.18
N ILE A 634 -30.84 28.72 21.21
CA ILE A 634 -31.17 27.72 22.23
C ILE A 634 -30.19 26.53 22.12
N GLU A 635 -29.97 26.01 20.91
CA GLU A 635 -28.94 24.97 20.64
C GLU A 635 -27.57 25.41 21.16
N SER A 636 -27.12 26.62 20.78
CA SER A 636 -25.85 27.21 21.26
C SER A 636 -25.77 27.50 22.77
N LEU A 637 -26.86 27.35 23.54
CA LEU A 637 -26.88 27.43 25.00
C LEU A 637 -26.92 26.04 25.67
N ILE A 638 -27.44 25.03 24.95
CA ILE A 638 -27.33 23.62 25.34
C ILE A 638 -25.87 23.17 25.18
N ASP A 639 -25.23 23.51 24.06
CA ASP A 639 -23.78 23.30 23.80
C ASP A 639 -22.85 23.93 24.86
N ARG A 640 -23.38 24.81 25.71
CA ARG A 640 -22.67 25.57 26.75
C ARG A 640 -23.19 25.27 28.15
N GLU A 641 -23.95 24.20 28.32
CA GLU A 641 -24.43 23.71 29.61
C GLU A 641 -25.28 24.71 30.42
N TYR A 642 -25.89 25.72 29.77
CA TYR A 642 -26.88 26.59 30.42
C TYR A 642 -28.28 25.95 30.44
N LEU A 643 -28.55 25.02 29.51
CA LEU A 643 -29.82 24.35 29.31
C LEU A 643 -29.59 22.87 28.97
N GLU A 644 -30.52 22.00 29.34
CA GLU A 644 -30.63 20.64 28.80
C GLU A 644 -31.99 20.42 28.12
N GLN A 645 -32.07 19.39 27.27
CA GLN A 645 -33.35 18.88 26.77
C GLN A 645 -33.91 17.86 27.77
N GLY A 646 -35.23 17.87 27.97
CA GLY A 646 -35.90 16.93 28.88
C GLY A 646 -35.74 15.48 28.41
N LYS A 647 -35.29 14.61 29.32
CA LYS A 647 -34.93 13.19 29.05
C LYS A 647 -35.97 12.38 28.27
N ASN A 648 -37.25 12.73 28.38
CA ASN A 648 -38.37 12.04 27.71
C ASN A 648 -39.00 12.86 26.56
N ASN A 649 -38.62 14.13 26.36
CA ASN A 649 -39.21 14.98 25.33
C ASN A 649 -38.26 16.14 24.93
N PRO A 650 -37.72 16.15 23.69
CA PRO A 650 -36.82 17.20 23.21
C PRO A 650 -37.49 18.57 23.00
N GLN A 651 -38.82 18.65 23.09
CA GLN A 651 -39.59 19.91 23.07
C GLN A 651 -39.68 20.59 24.46
N ILE A 652 -39.01 20.06 25.48
CA ILE A 652 -38.94 20.65 26.83
C ILE A 652 -37.47 20.96 27.14
N TYR A 653 -37.21 22.15 27.66
CA TYR A 653 -35.90 22.58 28.14
C TYR A 653 -35.89 22.75 29.65
N ASN A 654 -34.82 22.30 30.31
CA ASN A 654 -34.56 22.57 31.72
C ASN A 654 -33.36 23.51 31.85
N TYR A 655 -33.32 24.31 32.92
CA TYR A 655 -32.21 25.22 33.22
C TYR A 655 -31.22 24.59 34.20
N LEU A 656 -29.93 24.59 33.84
CA LEU A 656 -28.88 23.83 34.54
C LEU A 656 -28.12 24.59 35.65
N ALA A 657 -28.45 25.87 35.91
CA ALA A 657 -27.72 26.76 36.85
C ALA A 657 -28.63 27.54 37.83
#